data_AF-A0A1C8M2G7-F1
#
_entry.id   AF-A0A1C8M2G7-F1
#
_cell.length_a   1.000
_cell.length_b   1.000
_cell.length_c   1.000
_cell.angle_alpha   90.00
_cell.angle_beta   90.00
_cell.angle_gamma   90.00
#
_symmetry.space_group_name_H-M   'P 1'
#
loop_
_entity.id
_entity.type
_entity.pdbx_description
1 polymer ?
#
loop_
_entity_poly.entity_id
_entity_poly.type
_entity_poly.pdbx_seq_one_letter_code
_entity_poly.pdbx_strand_id
1 'polypeptide(L)'
;MATTDVSRALDILRSLYQHVQTLEQFADSIVFKEGQRAVLVKQSDTNRFISFVRGVFICFDKELQQVPSCNQICTLPELLAFVLNSLKRKRKRNVLAHGYNFLSVAREERDADHFKFQGDVTQSATYIHGSDLWKKVTVRLGTDITRYLLESCSVFVAVPPSCVFQVCGVPVYDRVSMTTALPGFFLQPQSRNNNSAQFGRYRRAVALKRRQKVKKPTISKKRRRMDVRVKKGKRNRETDQKDEAAIMTCSGKRRRTGLLLAQEIQQVCDEAVEQVQPLPLEPTPSVKPLENGASGPKQPAEIQTAMLPLEGRPSWRSGIFPPLPTSQCFIRTLGFLYGGRGMKGFILNRKKKSADGCRRLQGQDLVRTVFFEGLAYLNGLERKPKKLPQRFFNMVPLFSQLLRQHRRCPYSRILQRLCPLVEERDAGQGELSSVLPRHCALHRVYLFVKECLTAVIPQELWGSDHNRLNFLVRVRGLLQSGKFEKLSLAELMWKMKVNDCDWLKISKTGRIPPSELSYRTQILGQFLAWLLDGYVVGLVRACFYVTESVGQKNALRFYRQEVWAKLQDLAFRGHLSKGQMEELTPAQVASLPKSTVISRLRFIPKSDGMRPITRVIGADAKTRSYRKRVQDLLDILLACVRSTPSLLGSTVWGMTDIHKVMQSIAPGQKDTLQPLYFVKVDVSGAYESLPHDKLIEVIDQALKPVQDELFTIRYYAKIWADSHEGLKKAFVRQADFLEDNMGSSNMKGFGMSLQERGKVHHTILVEQHFCSDLRGREALEFFTQMLTGSVVQFGKKTYRQCRGIPQGSVVSGLLCCLCYGHMENVLFKDITGKRGCLMRLVDDFLLITPDLHDAQTFLKILLAGVPQYGLVVNPQKVVVNFQVSGSEGSFPDIRVLPPRCLFPWCGLLLDTHSLDVYKDYSSYAGLSLRYSLTLGSFHSAGQQMKRKLMAILRLKCHPLFLDLKTNSLEAVYKNIYKLVLLHARRFHVCAQSLPFGQTVAKNPMFFLQMIWDMSEYASHLIRLSNKGLILGSKAQTGIVQYEAVELLFCLSFLLVLSQHRPLYKDLLPHLHKRMYTQTRLSEF
;
A
#
# COMPACT_ATOMS: atom_id res chain seq x y z
N MET A 1 -32.92 -22.64 -11.90
CA MET A 1 -31.57 -22.63 -11.28
C MET A 1 -30.64 -21.76 -12.13
N ALA A 2 -29.72 -21.01 -11.52
CA ALA A 2 -28.69 -20.28 -12.28
C ALA A 2 -27.60 -21.25 -12.76
N THR A 3 -27.17 -21.14 -14.02
CA THR A 3 -26.05 -21.92 -14.55
C THR A 3 -24.73 -21.47 -13.92
N THR A 4 -23.84 -22.44 -13.65
CA THR A 4 -22.60 -22.18 -12.90
C THR A 4 -21.47 -21.68 -13.84
N ASP A 5 -21.50 -20.39 -14.17
CA ASP A 5 -20.48 -19.72 -14.98
C ASP A 5 -19.21 -19.37 -14.17
N VAL A 6 -18.27 -20.32 -14.12
CA VAL A 6 -16.94 -20.13 -13.52
C VAL A 6 -15.91 -19.59 -14.52
N SER A 7 -16.27 -19.37 -15.79
CA SER A 7 -15.33 -19.12 -16.91
C SER A 7 -14.26 -18.07 -16.59
N ARG A 8 -14.70 -16.87 -16.21
CA ARG A 8 -13.85 -15.73 -15.86
C ARG A 8 -12.91 -15.99 -14.68
N ALA A 9 -13.29 -16.83 -13.72
CA ALA A 9 -12.42 -17.22 -12.62
C ALA A 9 -11.36 -18.24 -13.06
N LEU A 10 -11.71 -19.13 -14.00
CA LEU A 10 -10.74 -20.04 -14.64
C LEU A 10 -9.75 -19.29 -15.53
N ASP A 11 -10.18 -18.24 -16.23
CA ASP A 11 -9.28 -17.40 -17.04
C ASP A 11 -8.27 -16.64 -16.18
N ILE A 12 -8.64 -16.24 -14.96
CA ILE A 12 -7.68 -15.74 -13.97
C ILE A 12 -6.67 -16.82 -13.59
N LEU A 13 -7.09 -18.07 -13.31
CA LEU A 13 -6.17 -19.16 -12.99
C LEU A 13 -5.23 -19.47 -14.16
N ARG A 14 -5.74 -19.53 -15.40
CA ARG A 14 -4.97 -19.71 -16.64
C ARG A 14 -3.94 -18.58 -16.87
N SER A 15 -4.19 -17.38 -16.34
CA SER A 15 -3.22 -16.26 -16.37
C SER A 15 -2.12 -16.32 -15.29
N LEU A 16 -2.22 -17.25 -14.33
CA LEU A 16 -1.35 -17.34 -13.15
C LEU A 16 -0.58 -18.66 -12.98
N TYR A 17 -0.96 -19.70 -13.72
CA TYR A 17 -0.41 -21.05 -13.65
C TYR A 17 -0.22 -21.61 -15.05
N GLN A 18 0.77 -22.47 -15.25
CA GLN A 18 1.05 -23.07 -16.56
C GLN A 18 0.02 -24.15 -16.94
N HIS A 19 -0.40 -24.95 -15.96
CA HIS A 19 -1.40 -25.99 -16.14
C HIS A 19 -2.61 -25.71 -15.23
N VAL A 20 -3.81 -25.83 -15.79
CA VAL A 20 -5.11 -25.70 -15.08
C VAL A 20 -6.04 -26.76 -15.63
N GLN A 21 -6.40 -27.75 -14.80
CA GLN A 21 -7.22 -28.92 -15.16
C GLN A 21 -8.32 -29.13 -14.12
N THR A 22 -9.40 -29.84 -14.48
CA THR A 22 -10.29 -30.43 -13.46
C THR A 22 -9.60 -31.60 -12.75
N LEU A 23 -10.10 -31.96 -11.57
CA LEU A 23 -9.62 -33.14 -10.83
C LEU A 23 -9.87 -34.46 -11.60
N GLU A 24 -10.90 -34.49 -12.46
CA GLU A 24 -11.16 -35.58 -13.43
C GLU A 24 -10.02 -35.67 -14.46
N GLN A 25 -9.79 -34.58 -15.23
CA GLN A 25 -8.75 -34.51 -16.27
C GLN A 25 -7.33 -34.76 -15.75
N PHE A 26 -7.05 -34.39 -14.49
CA PHE A 26 -5.78 -34.68 -13.84
C PHE A 26 -5.65 -36.17 -13.50
N ALA A 27 -6.70 -36.80 -12.96
CA ALA A 27 -6.72 -38.24 -12.70
C ALA A 27 -6.58 -39.06 -13.98
N ASP A 28 -7.30 -38.70 -15.05
CA ASP A 28 -7.22 -39.37 -16.36
C ASP A 28 -5.82 -39.33 -16.99
N SER A 29 -4.98 -38.36 -16.58
CA SER A 29 -3.58 -38.22 -17.00
C SER A 29 -2.58 -39.05 -16.20
N ILE A 30 -3.01 -39.66 -15.09
CA ILE A 30 -2.15 -40.46 -14.20
C ILE A 30 -2.19 -41.94 -14.60
N VAL A 31 -1.01 -42.49 -14.85
CA VAL A 31 -0.72 -43.92 -14.85
C VAL A 31 0.03 -44.25 -13.57
N PHE A 32 -0.46 -45.22 -12.81
CA PHE A 32 0.19 -45.69 -11.58
C PHE A 32 1.37 -46.66 -11.89
N LYS A 33 2.22 -46.96 -10.89
CA LYS A 33 3.28 -47.96 -11.01
C LYS A 33 2.75 -49.33 -11.41
N GLU A 34 1.55 -49.63 -10.93
CA GLU A 34 0.79 -50.86 -11.16
C GLU A 34 0.17 -50.94 -12.58
N GLY A 35 0.59 -50.08 -13.51
CA GLY A 35 0.20 -50.08 -14.94
C GLY A 35 -1.21 -49.54 -15.24
N GLN A 36 -2.06 -49.44 -14.22
CA GLN A 36 -3.45 -48.97 -14.34
C GLN A 36 -3.54 -47.44 -14.42
N ARG A 37 -4.56 -46.92 -15.12
CA ARG A 37 -4.93 -45.49 -15.09
C ARG A 37 -5.82 -45.18 -13.89
N ALA A 38 -5.73 -43.96 -13.36
CA ALA A 38 -6.51 -43.55 -12.19
C ALA A 38 -8.00 -43.24 -12.53
N VAL A 39 -8.87 -44.26 -12.41
CA VAL A 39 -10.32 -44.12 -12.63
C VAL A 39 -11.00 -43.44 -11.44
N LEU A 40 -11.00 -42.10 -11.44
CA LEU A 40 -11.58 -41.31 -10.35
C LEU A 40 -13.11 -41.27 -10.35
N VAL A 41 -13.76 -41.33 -11.52
CA VAL A 41 -15.22 -41.29 -11.67
C VAL A 41 -15.72 -42.62 -12.24
N LYS A 42 -16.84 -43.12 -11.71
CA LYS A 42 -17.54 -44.33 -12.18
C LYS A 42 -18.99 -43.99 -12.52
N GLN A 43 -19.60 -44.72 -13.45
CA GLN A 43 -20.99 -44.48 -13.89
C GLN A 43 -22.01 -44.61 -12.76
N SER A 44 -21.71 -45.40 -11.72
CA SER A 44 -22.53 -45.55 -10.50
C SER A 44 -22.31 -44.48 -9.43
N ASP A 45 -21.57 -43.41 -9.71
CA ASP A 45 -21.39 -42.30 -8.77
C ASP A 45 -22.59 -41.35 -8.74
N THR A 46 -22.92 -40.85 -7.54
CA THR A 46 -23.94 -39.82 -7.39
C THR A 46 -23.55 -38.53 -8.11
N ASN A 47 -24.54 -37.85 -8.70
CA ASN A 47 -24.36 -36.55 -9.36
C ASN A 47 -23.64 -35.50 -8.47
N ARG A 48 -23.82 -35.59 -7.14
CA ARG A 48 -23.10 -34.77 -6.15
C ARG A 48 -21.58 -35.00 -6.17
N PHE A 49 -21.12 -36.24 -6.36
CA PHE A 49 -19.70 -36.57 -6.47
C PHE A 49 -19.14 -36.17 -7.84
N ILE A 50 -19.84 -36.47 -8.93
CA ILE A 50 -19.43 -36.10 -10.30
C ILE A 50 -19.32 -34.57 -10.43
N SER A 51 -20.33 -33.83 -9.97
CA SER A 51 -20.33 -32.36 -9.94
C SER A 51 -19.22 -31.80 -9.05
N PHE A 52 -18.92 -32.44 -7.92
CA PHE A 52 -17.79 -32.07 -7.07
C PHE A 52 -16.45 -32.23 -7.79
N VAL A 53 -16.15 -33.41 -8.36
CA VAL A 53 -14.88 -33.66 -9.06
C VAL A 53 -14.68 -32.71 -10.24
N ARG A 54 -15.73 -32.44 -11.02
CA ARG A 54 -15.71 -31.44 -12.11
C ARG A 54 -15.59 -29.99 -11.61
N GLY A 55 -16.02 -29.73 -10.38
CA GLY A 55 -15.88 -28.44 -9.68
C GLY A 55 -14.60 -28.28 -8.86
N VAL A 56 -13.69 -29.27 -8.83
CA VAL A 56 -12.34 -29.12 -8.28
C VAL A 56 -11.36 -28.83 -9.42
N PHE A 57 -10.60 -27.74 -9.30
CA PHE A 57 -9.58 -27.34 -10.26
C PHE A 57 -8.18 -27.43 -9.63
N ILE A 58 -7.25 -28.03 -10.35
CA ILE A 58 -5.86 -28.19 -9.92
C ILE A 58 -4.98 -27.31 -10.79
N CYS A 59 -4.05 -26.58 -10.17
CA CYS A 59 -3.11 -25.71 -10.86
C CYS A 59 -1.67 -25.93 -10.39
N PHE A 60 -0.73 -26.05 -11.35
CA PHE A 60 0.69 -26.31 -11.10
C PHE A 60 1.59 -25.72 -12.20
N ASP A 61 2.90 -25.59 -11.87
CA ASP A 61 3.97 -25.16 -12.79
C ASP A 61 5.08 -26.22 -12.91
N LYS A 62 4.84 -27.42 -12.38
CA LYS A 62 5.72 -28.59 -12.45
C LYS A 62 4.88 -29.85 -12.49
N GLU A 63 5.16 -30.71 -13.44
CA GLU A 63 4.53 -32.03 -13.57
C GLU A 63 5.01 -32.99 -12.45
N LEU A 64 4.29 -34.09 -12.27
CA LEU A 64 4.58 -35.10 -11.26
C LEU A 64 5.85 -35.88 -11.64
N GLN A 65 6.92 -35.74 -10.86
CA GLN A 65 8.25 -36.29 -11.20
C GLN A 65 8.49 -37.75 -10.76
N GLN A 66 7.52 -38.38 -10.09
CA GLN A 66 7.62 -39.76 -9.59
C GLN A 66 6.35 -40.51 -9.98
N VAL A 67 6.48 -41.73 -10.49
CA VAL A 67 5.32 -42.59 -10.77
C VAL A 67 4.65 -42.94 -9.43
N PRO A 68 3.37 -42.62 -9.23
CA PRO A 68 2.65 -42.84 -7.97
C PRO A 68 2.21 -44.30 -7.82
N SER A 69 2.06 -44.78 -6.59
CA SER A 69 1.29 -46.01 -6.33
C SER A 69 -0.20 -45.69 -6.16
N CYS A 70 -1.07 -46.62 -6.55
CA CYS A 70 -2.51 -46.55 -6.25
C CYS A 70 -2.86 -46.83 -4.77
N ASN A 71 -1.92 -47.37 -4.00
CA ASN A 71 -2.18 -47.87 -2.65
C ASN A 71 -2.65 -46.79 -1.66
N GLN A 72 -3.61 -47.17 -0.81
CA GLN A 72 -4.03 -46.38 0.35
C GLN A 72 -3.32 -46.90 1.61
N ILE A 73 -2.18 -46.27 1.92
CA ILE A 73 -1.30 -46.64 3.05
C ILE A 73 -1.81 -46.05 4.38
N CYS A 74 -2.57 -44.94 4.32
CA CYS A 74 -3.21 -44.34 5.49
C CYS A 74 -4.56 -43.70 5.14
N THR A 75 -5.35 -43.35 6.16
CA THR A 75 -6.62 -42.64 6.02
C THR A 75 -6.43 -41.16 5.67
N LEU A 76 -7.50 -40.49 5.21
CA LEU A 76 -7.46 -39.05 4.92
C LEU A 76 -7.14 -38.20 6.18
N PRO A 77 -7.70 -38.44 7.38
CA PRO A 77 -7.29 -37.71 8.59
C PRO A 77 -5.80 -37.82 8.90
N GLU A 78 -5.24 -39.03 8.86
CA GLU A 78 -3.81 -39.28 9.14
C GLU A 78 -2.90 -38.61 8.11
N LEU A 79 -3.26 -38.70 6.82
CA LEU A 79 -2.55 -38.02 5.75
C LEU A 79 -2.61 -36.49 5.89
N LEU A 80 -3.77 -35.95 6.26
CA LEU A 80 -3.97 -34.52 6.45
C LEU A 80 -3.16 -34.02 7.66
N ALA A 81 -3.16 -34.76 8.78
CA ALA A 81 -2.29 -34.49 9.93
C ALA A 81 -0.81 -34.49 9.53
N PHE A 82 -0.35 -35.55 8.84
CA PHE A 82 1.02 -35.65 8.35
C PHE A 82 1.41 -34.45 7.46
N VAL A 83 0.54 -34.06 6.52
CA VAL A 83 0.78 -32.93 5.63
C VAL A 83 0.81 -31.60 6.42
N LEU A 84 -0.14 -31.35 7.34
CA LEU A 84 -0.16 -30.14 8.16
C LEU A 84 1.07 -30.04 9.07
N ASN A 85 1.44 -31.13 9.75
CA ASN A 85 2.63 -31.24 10.58
C ASN A 85 3.90 -30.97 9.75
N SER A 86 4.02 -31.61 8.58
CA SER A 86 5.10 -31.39 7.60
C SER A 86 5.18 -29.92 7.16
N LEU A 87 4.06 -29.32 6.74
CA LEU A 87 3.98 -27.93 6.28
C LEU A 87 4.40 -26.95 7.39
N LYS A 88 3.88 -27.14 8.61
CA LYS A 88 4.14 -26.27 9.77
C LYS A 88 5.57 -26.40 10.29
N ARG A 89 6.09 -27.62 10.50
CA ARG A 89 7.49 -27.87 10.92
C ARG A 89 8.49 -27.32 9.88
N LYS A 90 8.26 -27.54 8.59
CA LYS A 90 9.11 -27.02 7.48
C LYS A 90 8.87 -25.54 7.14
N ARG A 91 7.91 -24.87 7.82
CA ARG A 91 7.44 -23.49 7.54
C ARG A 91 7.11 -23.22 6.06
N LYS A 92 6.59 -24.25 5.35
CA LYS A 92 6.09 -24.11 3.97
C LYS A 92 4.84 -23.23 3.98
N ARG A 93 4.76 -22.27 3.05
CA ARG A 93 3.64 -21.33 2.93
C ARG A 93 2.55 -21.92 2.03
N ASN A 94 1.53 -22.53 2.64
CA ASN A 94 0.42 -23.21 1.97
C ASN A 94 -0.91 -22.83 2.65
N VAL A 95 -1.96 -22.55 1.88
CA VAL A 95 -3.30 -22.16 2.38
C VAL A 95 -3.89 -23.21 3.31
N LEU A 96 -3.60 -24.49 3.10
CA LEU A 96 -4.08 -25.60 3.94
C LEU A 96 -3.61 -25.48 5.40
N ALA A 97 -2.45 -24.84 5.63
CA ALA A 97 -1.88 -24.61 6.96
C ALA A 97 -2.21 -23.20 7.53
N HIS A 98 -3.15 -22.47 6.93
CA HIS A 98 -3.81 -21.35 7.59
C HIS A 98 -4.72 -21.90 8.72
N GLY A 99 -4.87 -21.13 9.80
CA GLY A 99 -5.62 -21.57 10.99
C GLY A 99 -4.87 -22.57 11.89
N TYR A 100 -4.32 -23.65 11.32
CA TYR A 100 -3.63 -24.72 12.06
C TYR A 100 -2.44 -24.19 12.88
N ASN A 101 -2.48 -24.33 14.20
CA ASN A 101 -1.40 -23.92 15.11
C ASN A 101 -1.09 -25.00 16.14
N PHE A 102 0.20 -25.29 16.35
CA PHE A 102 0.61 -26.24 17.38
C PHE A 102 0.19 -25.78 18.78
N LEU A 103 -0.33 -26.72 19.56
CA LEU A 103 -0.46 -26.58 21.01
C LEU A 103 0.90 -26.30 21.66
N SER A 104 0.91 -25.77 22.88
CA SER A 104 2.14 -25.40 23.60
C SER A 104 3.10 -26.58 23.76
N VAL A 105 2.59 -27.72 24.22
CA VAL A 105 3.33 -28.97 24.47
C VAL A 105 4.01 -29.51 23.21
N ALA A 106 3.28 -29.55 22.09
CA ALA A 106 3.74 -30.09 20.81
C ALA A 106 4.83 -29.26 20.09
N ARG A 107 5.46 -28.29 20.78
CA ARG A 107 6.65 -27.57 20.31
C ARG A 107 7.96 -28.11 20.86
N GLU A 108 7.91 -28.87 21.96
CA GLU A 108 9.10 -29.22 22.75
C GLU A 108 9.44 -30.71 22.61
N GLU A 109 8.43 -31.56 22.41
CA GLU A 109 8.58 -32.98 22.06
C GLU A 109 9.12 -33.16 20.62
N ARG A 110 10.23 -33.90 20.46
CA ARG A 110 10.73 -34.30 19.14
C ARG A 110 9.96 -35.50 18.56
N ASP A 111 9.43 -36.33 19.45
CA ASP A 111 8.88 -37.66 19.16
C ASP A 111 7.36 -37.65 18.94
N ALA A 112 6.73 -36.46 18.94
CA ALA A 112 5.30 -36.28 18.76
C ALA A 112 4.80 -36.84 17.40
N ASP A 113 3.87 -37.80 17.49
CA ASP A 113 3.27 -38.59 16.41
C ASP A 113 2.90 -37.75 15.18
N HIS A 114 3.51 -38.10 14.05
CA HIS A 114 3.36 -37.38 12.78
C HIS A 114 1.97 -37.51 12.14
N PHE A 115 1.23 -38.59 12.42
CA PHE A 115 -0.07 -38.90 11.81
C PHE A 115 -1.27 -38.42 12.66
N LYS A 116 -1.02 -37.92 13.87
CA LYS A 116 -2.04 -37.24 14.70
C LYS A 116 -1.96 -35.71 14.55
N PHE A 117 -3.09 -35.03 14.74
CA PHE A 117 -3.12 -33.56 14.74
C PHE A 117 -2.45 -33.04 16.02
N GLN A 118 -1.46 -32.15 15.86
CA GLN A 118 -0.65 -31.55 16.92
C GLN A 118 -1.18 -30.14 17.30
N GLY A 119 -2.41 -29.82 16.89
CA GLY A 119 -2.98 -28.47 16.89
C GLY A 119 -4.37 -28.41 16.26
N ASP A 120 -5.07 -27.28 16.43
CA ASP A 120 -6.48 -27.17 16.09
C ASP A 120 -6.74 -27.13 14.57
N VAL A 121 -7.59 -28.03 14.08
CA VAL A 121 -7.92 -28.18 12.66
C VAL A 121 -9.04 -27.22 12.28
N THR A 122 -8.68 -26.06 11.74
CA THR A 122 -9.59 -24.99 11.32
C THR A 122 -9.56 -24.74 9.80
N GLN A 123 -10.52 -23.96 9.30
CA GLN A 123 -10.51 -23.41 7.93
C GLN A 123 -10.54 -24.50 6.82
N SER A 124 -9.72 -24.32 5.76
CA SER A 124 -9.58 -25.28 4.64
C SER A 124 -9.24 -26.70 5.07
N ALA A 125 -8.56 -26.88 6.21
CA ALA A 125 -8.25 -28.21 6.73
C ALA A 125 -9.51 -28.91 7.25
N THR A 126 -10.37 -28.22 8.00
CA THR A 126 -11.67 -28.75 8.46
C THR A 126 -12.56 -29.09 7.27
N TYR A 127 -12.55 -28.26 6.21
CA TYR A 127 -13.30 -28.50 4.98
C TYR A 127 -12.91 -29.79 4.25
N ILE A 128 -11.63 -30.18 4.29
CA ILE A 128 -11.19 -31.48 3.76
C ILE A 128 -11.53 -32.61 4.74
N HIS A 129 -11.20 -32.43 6.03
CA HIS A 129 -11.37 -33.46 7.08
C HIS A 129 -12.82 -33.95 7.19
N GLY A 130 -13.78 -33.02 7.23
CA GLY A 130 -15.21 -33.31 7.35
C GLY A 130 -15.92 -33.66 6.05
N SER A 131 -15.20 -34.00 4.97
CA SER A 131 -15.81 -34.20 3.65
C SER A 131 -15.65 -35.62 3.11
N ASP A 132 -16.75 -36.37 3.06
CA ASP A 132 -16.78 -37.73 2.49
C ASP A 132 -16.47 -37.76 0.99
N LEU A 133 -16.65 -36.63 0.30
CA LEU A 133 -16.23 -36.45 -1.08
C LEU A 133 -14.70 -36.49 -1.18
N TRP A 134 -13.98 -35.82 -0.28
CA TRP A 134 -12.51 -35.91 -0.19
C TRP A 134 -12.03 -37.28 0.30
N LYS A 135 -12.74 -37.93 1.24
CA LYS A 135 -12.45 -39.33 1.62
C LYS A 135 -12.52 -40.24 0.39
N LYS A 136 -13.60 -40.15 -0.39
CA LYS A 136 -13.82 -40.95 -1.62
C LYS A 136 -12.82 -40.63 -2.75
N VAL A 137 -12.31 -39.39 -2.85
CA VAL A 137 -11.17 -39.07 -3.74
C VAL A 137 -9.90 -39.78 -3.26
N THR A 138 -9.62 -39.76 -1.96
CA THR A 138 -8.41 -40.39 -1.37
C THR A 138 -8.38 -41.90 -1.60
N VAL A 139 -9.53 -42.57 -1.42
CA VAL A 139 -9.70 -44.02 -1.68
C VAL A 139 -9.47 -44.40 -3.15
N ARG A 140 -9.63 -43.45 -4.10
CA ARG A 140 -9.49 -43.72 -5.55
C ARG A 140 -8.18 -43.26 -6.17
N LEU A 141 -7.52 -42.27 -5.59
CA LEU A 141 -6.23 -41.76 -6.07
C LEU A 141 -5.03 -42.29 -5.27
N GLY A 142 -5.27 -43.00 -4.17
CA GLY A 142 -4.23 -43.48 -3.27
C GLY A 142 -3.61 -42.38 -2.41
N THR A 143 -2.68 -42.79 -1.55
CA THR A 143 -1.99 -41.88 -0.61
C THR A 143 -1.05 -40.91 -1.33
N ASP A 144 -0.29 -41.38 -2.32
CA ASP A 144 0.74 -40.59 -3.04
C ASP A 144 0.17 -39.37 -3.77
N ILE A 145 -0.87 -39.57 -4.59
CA ILE A 145 -1.50 -38.48 -5.35
C ILE A 145 -2.21 -37.51 -4.40
N THR A 146 -2.95 -38.02 -3.40
CA THR A 146 -3.63 -37.17 -2.43
C THR A 146 -2.61 -36.29 -1.68
N ARG A 147 -1.46 -36.85 -1.31
CA ARG A 147 -0.34 -36.09 -0.71
C ARG A 147 0.21 -35.04 -1.66
N TYR A 148 0.42 -35.37 -2.93
CA TYR A 148 0.91 -34.43 -3.95
C TYR A 148 -0.04 -33.25 -4.15
N LEU A 149 -1.35 -33.51 -4.23
CA LEU A 149 -2.39 -32.48 -4.32
C LEU A 149 -2.38 -31.51 -3.14
N LEU A 150 -2.16 -32.00 -1.91
CA LEU A 150 -2.19 -31.18 -0.70
C LEU A 150 -0.85 -30.46 -0.41
N GLU A 151 0.30 -31.11 -0.65
CA GLU A 151 1.63 -30.56 -0.33
C GLU A 151 2.24 -29.70 -1.48
N SER A 152 1.91 -29.99 -2.74
CA SER A 152 2.59 -29.43 -3.93
C SER A 152 1.70 -28.62 -4.90
N CYS A 153 0.48 -29.07 -5.18
CA CYS A 153 -0.43 -28.36 -6.09
C CYS A 153 -1.08 -27.12 -5.45
N SER A 154 -1.68 -26.26 -6.27
CA SER A 154 -2.70 -25.29 -5.82
C SER A 154 -4.07 -25.78 -6.24
N VAL A 155 -4.94 -26.09 -5.28
CA VAL A 155 -6.29 -26.63 -5.57
C VAL A 155 -7.36 -25.62 -5.20
N PHE A 156 -8.32 -25.45 -6.11
CA PHE A 156 -9.45 -24.54 -6.01
C PHE A 156 -10.77 -25.31 -6.15
N VAL A 157 -11.81 -24.85 -5.47
CA VAL A 157 -13.14 -25.48 -5.49
C VAL A 157 -14.20 -24.47 -5.92
N ALA A 158 -15.09 -24.89 -6.82
CA ALA A 158 -16.19 -24.09 -7.32
C ALA A 158 -17.21 -23.73 -6.22
N VAL A 159 -17.60 -22.45 -6.24
CA VAL A 159 -18.64 -21.85 -5.41
C VAL A 159 -19.67 -21.21 -6.35
N PRO A 160 -20.74 -21.94 -6.70
CA PRO A 160 -21.78 -21.41 -7.60
C PRO A 160 -22.37 -20.08 -7.10
N PRO A 161 -22.85 -19.21 -8.01
CA PRO A 161 -22.86 -19.39 -9.46
C PRO A 161 -21.51 -19.16 -10.17
N SER A 162 -20.59 -18.34 -9.67
CA SER A 162 -19.45 -17.85 -10.49
C SER A 162 -18.10 -17.66 -9.80
N CYS A 163 -17.92 -18.10 -8.55
CA CYS A 163 -16.64 -17.95 -7.83
C CYS A 163 -15.92 -19.30 -7.63
N VAL A 164 -14.65 -19.23 -7.21
CA VAL A 164 -13.89 -20.36 -6.67
C VAL A 164 -13.20 -19.95 -5.38
N PHE A 165 -12.88 -20.90 -4.49
CA PHE A 165 -11.99 -20.66 -3.35
C PHE A 165 -10.79 -21.59 -3.35
N GLN A 166 -9.62 -21.09 -2.89
CA GLN A 166 -8.41 -21.91 -2.76
C GLN A 166 -8.45 -22.73 -1.45
N VAL A 167 -8.21 -24.03 -1.56
CA VAL A 167 -8.16 -24.95 -0.40
C VAL A 167 -6.72 -25.20 0.04
N CYS A 168 -5.81 -25.48 -0.89
CA CYS A 168 -4.40 -25.75 -0.62
C CYS A 168 -3.45 -25.11 -1.66
N GLY A 169 -2.15 -25.24 -1.42
CA GLY A 169 -1.06 -24.70 -2.24
C GLY A 169 -0.60 -23.32 -1.81
N VAL A 170 0.38 -22.77 -2.52
CA VAL A 170 0.89 -21.41 -2.26
C VAL A 170 -0.26 -20.40 -2.50
N PRO A 171 -0.52 -19.44 -1.58
CA PRO A 171 -1.66 -18.54 -1.72
C PRO A 171 -1.63 -17.76 -3.03
N VAL A 172 -2.67 -17.90 -3.86
CA VAL A 172 -2.68 -17.34 -5.23
C VAL A 172 -2.52 -15.81 -5.25
N TYR A 173 -2.92 -15.12 -4.18
CA TYR A 173 -2.70 -13.68 -4.04
C TYR A 173 -1.22 -13.28 -4.00
N ASP A 174 -0.27 -14.18 -3.72
CA ASP A 174 1.17 -13.89 -3.82
C ASP A 174 1.64 -13.82 -5.28
N ARG A 175 1.03 -14.58 -6.19
CA ARG A 175 1.31 -14.49 -7.64
C ARG A 175 0.82 -13.17 -8.24
N VAL A 176 -0.26 -12.62 -7.70
CA VAL A 176 -0.89 -11.37 -8.19
C VAL A 176 -0.04 -10.14 -7.84
N SER A 177 0.74 -9.69 -8.82
CA SER A 177 1.69 -8.57 -8.72
C SER A 177 1.02 -7.19 -8.69
N MET A 178 0.48 -6.81 -7.53
CA MET A 178 0.02 -5.45 -7.25
C MET A 178 1.18 -4.43 -7.27
N THR A 179 1.22 -3.60 -8.31
CA THR A 179 1.98 -2.33 -8.31
C THR A 179 1.06 -1.10 -8.17
N THR A 180 -0.18 -1.32 -7.68
CA THR A 180 -1.04 -0.26 -7.14
C THR A 180 -0.35 0.38 -5.93
N ALA A 181 -0.13 1.70 -5.99
CA ALA A 181 0.30 2.46 -4.83
C ALA A 181 -0.86 2.51 -3.82
N LEU A 182 -0.75 1.74 -2.73
CA LEU A 182 -1.72 1.56 -1.65
C LEU A 182 -2.49 2.86 -1.31
N PRO A 183 -3.79 2.96 -1.68
CA PRO A 183 -4.63 4.09 -1.33
C PRO A 183 -5.26 3.84 0.05
N GLY A 184 -4.45 3.96 1.10
CA GLY A 184 -4.89 3.74 2.48
C GLY A 184 -3.76 3.24 3.38
N PHE A 185 -3.82 3.60 4.66
CA PHE A 185 -2.93 3.07 5.69
C PHE A 185 -3.57 1.84 6.33
N PHE A 186 -2.80 0.75 6.47
CA PHE A 186 -3.06 -0.27 7.49
C PHE A 186 -1.83 -0.38 8.39
N LEU A 187 -2.02 -0.17 9.70
CA LEU A 187 -0.97 -0.34 10.72
C LEU A 187 -0.96 -1.79 11.23
N GLN A 188 -0.83 -2.76 10.32
CA GLN A 188 -0.71 -4.17 10.72
C GLN A 188 0.71 -4.43 11.28
N PRO A 189 0.86 -4.98 12.50
CA PRO A 189 2.15 -5.39 13.01
C PRO A 189 2.72 -6.52 12.15
N GLN A 190 3.98 -6.43 11.72
CA GLN A 190 4.63 -7.56 11.05
C GLN A 190 4.83 -8.71 12.05
N SER A 191 4.15 -9.83 11.80
CA SER A 191 4.51 -11.11 12.39
C SER A 191 5.93 -11.48 11.95
N ARG A 192 6.83 -11.69 12.91
CA ARG A 192 8.05 -12.47 12.68
C ARG A 192 7.75 -13.92 13.05
N ASN A 193 7.62 -14.78 12.03
CA ASN A 193 7.86 -16.19 12.24
C ASN A 193 9.38 -16.42 12.30
N ASN A 194 9.84 -17.33 13.15
CA ASN A 194 11.27 -17.61 13.32
C ASN A 194 11.88 -18.36 12.11
N ASN A 195 13.19 -18.30 11.97
CA ASN A 195 13.97 -19.01 10.94
C ASN A 195 14.70 -20.24 11.52
N SER A 196 14.66 -21.34 10.77
CA SER A 196 15.56 -22.51 10.84
C SER A 196 15.17 -23.47 9.69
N ALA A 197 16.07 -24.10 8.95
CA ALA A 197 17.52 -23.88 8.79
C ALA A 197 18.03 -24.30 7.39
N GLN A 198 19.32 -24.04 7.16
CA GLN A 198 20.23 -24.31 6.03
C GLN A 198 19.92 -25.48 5.06
N PHE A 199 20.23 -25.24 3.77
CA PHE A 199 21.18 -25.96 2.87
C PHE A 199 21.20 -25.14 1.54
N GLY A 200 22.07 -25.29 0.52
CA GLY A 200 23.08 -26.28 0.18
C GLY A 200 23.35 -26.22 -1.34
N ARG A 201 24.14 -25.20 -1.74
CA ARG A 201 24.94 -24.95 -2.99
C ARG A 201 24.82 -25.87 -4.25
N TYR A 202 25.14 -25.24 -5.41
CA TYR A 202 25.65 -25.84 -6.68
C TYR A 202 24.64 -26.64 -7.57
N ARG A 203 24.75 -26.74 -8.92
CA ARG A 203 25.41 -25.93 -9.99
C ARG A 203 24.87 -26.35 -11.39
N ARG A 204 25.03 -25.48 -12.42
CA ARG A 204 25.08 -25.77 -13.89
C ARG A 204 23.93 -26.51 -14.62
N ALA A 205 23.37 -25.82 -15.63
CA ALA A 205 23.16 -26.26 -17.03
C ALA A 205 23.01 -24.95 -17.84
N VAL A 206 23.65 -24.64 -18.99
CA VAL A 206 24.16 -25.39 -20.16
C VAL A 206 23.03 -26.01 -20.98
N ALA A 207 23.02 -25.77 -22.30
CA ALA A 207 21.86 -25.98 -23.17
C ALA A 207 22.15 -26.91 -24.35
N LEU A 208 21.13 -27.64 -24.80
CA LEU A 208 20.92 -28.18 -26.15
C LEU A 208 19.38 -28.28 -26.33
N LYS A 209 18.65 -27.93 -27.42
CA LYS A 209 18.78 -27.95 -28.91
C LYS A 209 18.44 -29.28 -29.60
N ARG A 210 17.65 -29.18 -30.71
CA ARG A 210 17.21 -30.20 -31.71
C ARG A 210 15.93 -30.99 -31.34
N ARG A 211 15.16 -31.66 -32.23
CA ARG A 211 15.14 -32.00 -33.70
C ARG A 211 13.62 -32.11 -34.13
N GLN A 212 13.09 -32.12 -35.37
CA GLN A 212 13.46 -31.65 -36.73
C GLN A 212 12.24 -31.76 -37.71
N LYS A 213 11.87 -30.72 -38.50
CA LYS A 213 11.13 -30.74 -39.81
C LYS A 213 10.89 -29.29 -40.28
N VAL A 214 11.38 -28.75 -41.40
CA VAL A 214 11.39 -29.12 -42.85
C VAL A 214 10.15 -28.63 -43.62
N LYS A 215 10.28 -27.47 -44.29
CA LYS A 215 10.05 -27.25 -45.73
C LYS A 215 10.57 -25.86 -46.18
N LYS A 216 10.85 -25.75 -47.48
CA LYS A 216 11.30 -24.60 -48.33
C LYS A 216 10.71 -24.86 -49.74
N PRO A 217 10.89 -24.05 -50.80
CA PRO A 217 11.67 -22.79 -50.95
C PRO A 217 10.76 -21.52 -50.84
N THR A 218 10.67 -20.46 -51.67
CA THR A 218 11.25 -20.03 -52.98
C THR A 218 11.06 -18.51 -53.23
N ILE A 219 11.76 -17.93 -54.22
CA ILE A 219 11.38 -16.83 -55.17
C ILE A 219 10.71 -15.52 -54.65
N SER A 220 11.11 -14.28 -55.05
CA SER A 220 12.26 -13.80 -55.84
C SER A 220 12.37 -12.25 -55.91
N LYS A 221 13.53 -11.71 -56.38
CA LYS A 221 13.74 -10.43 -57.13
C LYS A 221 13.39 -9.09 -56.39
N LYS A 222 13.98 -7.90 -56.65
CA LYS A 222 15.16 -7.44 -57.42
C LYS A 222 15.62 -6.02 -56.93
N ARG A 223 16.78 -5.57 -57.44
CA ARG A 223 17.37 -4.19 -57.65
C ARG A 223 16.39 -2.99 -57.58
N ARG A 224 16.75 -1.71 -57.35
CA ARG A 224 18.02 -0.86 -57.41
C ARG A 224 17.84 0.31 -56.37
N ARG A 225 18.56 1.46 -56.25
CA ARG A 225 19.66 2.20 -56.93
C ARG A 225 20.47 3.05 -55.88
N MET A 226 21.30 3.94 -56.40
CA MET A 226 22.20 4.98 -55.84
C MET A 226 21.42 6.26 -55.37
N ASP A 227 21.97 7.43 -54.95
CA ASP A 227 23.28 8.08 -55.17
C ASP A 227 23.76 9.04 -54.03
N VAL A 228 25.06 8.93 -53.67
CA VAL A 228 26.18 9.91 -53.77
C VAL A 228 26.10 11.38 -53.25
N ARG A 229 27.03 11.71 -52.31
CA ARG A 229 27.95 12.90 -52.20
C ARG A 229 28.71 12.79 -50.84
N VAL A 230 30.04 12.63 -50.65
CA VAL A 230 31.33 12.89 -51.35
C VAL A 230 32.04 14.20 -50.91
N LYS A 231 33.05 14.11 -50.00
CA LYS A 231 34.43 14.66 -50.14
C LYS A 231 35.35 14.43 -48.89
N LYS A 232 36.50 13.79 -49.15
CA LYS A 232 37.94 14.08 -48.79
C LYS A 232 38.39 14.31 -47.33
N GLY A 233 39.64 14.00 -46.93
CA GLY A 233 40.85 13.44 -47.59
C GLY A 233 41.58 12.39 -46.72
N LYS A 234 42.51 11.53 -47.22
CA LYS A 234 43.94 11.73 -47.63
C LYS A 234 44.87 12.23 -46.50
N ARG A 235 46.13 11.79 -46.32
CA ARG A 235 47.00 10.71 -46.89
C ARG A 235 46.65 9.30 -46.27
N ASN A 236 47.40 8.17 -46.26
CA ASN A 236 48.62 7.57 -46.88
C ASN A 236 48.36 6.00 -46.96
N ARG A 237 49.12 5.00 -47.48
CA ARG A 237 50.54 4.71 -47.89
C ARG A 237 51.55 4.46 -46.73
N GLU A 238 52.43 3.44 -46.71
CA GLU A 238 52.83 2.40 -47.69
C GLU A 238 53.18 1.02 -47.03
N THR A 239 53.14 -0.02 -47.88
CA THR A 239 53.85 -1.33 -48.03
C THR A 239 55.27 -1.47 -47.43
N ASP A 240 55.98 -2.62 -47.28
CA ASP A 240 55.84 -4.11 -47.47
C ASP A 240 57.12 -4.79 -46.82
N GLN A 241 57.57 -6.06 -46.90
CA GLN A 241 57.22 -7.37 -47.55
C GLN A 241 57.91 -8.57 -46.82
N LYS A 242 57.62 -9.82 -47.26
CA LYS A 242 58.46 -11.06 -47.29
C LYS A 242 59.05 -11.74 -46.03
N ASP A 243 58.50 -12.92 -45.73
CA ASP A 243 59.05 -14.28 -45.97
C ASP A 243 60.46 -14.73 -45.48
N GLU A 244 60.43 -15.83 -44.70
CA GLU A 244 61.29 -17.06 -44.73
C GLU A 244 62.85 -17.01 -44.62
N ALA A 245 63.55 -17.99 -44.00
CA ALA A 245 63.18 -19.05 -43.03
C ALA A 245 64.43 -19.74 -42.41
N ALA A 246 64.25 -20.40 -41.25
CA ALA A 246 65.09 -21.49 -40.70
C ALA A 246 66.54 -21.13 -40.22
N ILE A 247 67.31 -21.95 -39.47
CA ILE A 247 67.09 -23.32 -38.94
C ILE A 247 67.92 -23.61 -37.64
N MET A 248 67.42 -24.48 -36.74
CA MET A 248 68.14 -25.26 -35.68
C MET A 248 68.92 -24.51 -34.56
N THR A 249 69.00 -24.99 -33.31
CA THR A 249 69.41 -26.35 -32.90
C THR A 249 68.79 -26.89 -31.59
N CYS A 250 68.66 -28.23 -31.54
CA CYS A 250 68.72 -29.18 -30.40
C CYS A 250 68.02 -28.87 -29.05
N SER A 251 67.19 -29.75 -28.46
CA SER A 251 66.63 -31.08 -28.82
C SER A 251 65.37 -31.32 -27.93
N GLY A 252 64.66 -32.45 -27.82
CA GLY A 252 64.80 -33.87 -28.20
C GLY A 252 63.87 -34.73 -27.30
N LYS A 253 63.90 -36.07 -27.20
CA LYS A 253 64.66 -37.13 -27.90
C LYS A 253 63.86 -38.47 -27.91
N ARG A 254 63.22 -38.87 -29.03
CA ARG A 254 62.80 -40.28 -29.41
C ARG A 254 61.64 -40.92 -28.61
N ARG A 255 60.92 -41.99 -29.03
CA ARG A 255 60.69 -42.87 -30.25
C ARG A 255 59.35 -43.66 -29.95
N ARG A 256 58.62 -44.43 -30.79
CA ARG A 256 58.38 -44.63 -32.26
C ARG A 256 57.16 -45.59 -32.39
N THR A 257 56.31 -45.46 -33.44
CA THR A 257 55.34 -46.49 -33.96
C THR A 257 54.17 -46.93 -33.05
N GLY A 258 53.00 -47.37 -33.53
CA GLY A 258 52.43 -47.31 -34.90
C GLY A 258 51.26 -48.29 -35.17
N LEU A 259 50.38 -47.93 -36.13
CA LEU A 259 49.45 -48.77 -36.94
C LEU A 259 48.03 -49.20 -36.43
N LEU A 260 47.05 -48.96 -37.32
CA LEU A 260 45.84 -49.73 -37.75
C LEU A 260 44.56 -49.99 -36.90
N LEU A 261 43.44 -49.87 -37.65
CA LEU A 261 42.07 -50.45 -37.65
C LEU A 261 41.35 -51.11 -36.45
N ALA A 262 40.06 -50.70 -36.34
CA ALA A 262 38.81 -51.51 -36.30
C ALA A 262 38.26 -52.21 -35.03
N GLN A 263 36.91 -52.30 -35.07
CA GLN A 263 35.92 -53.31 -34.62
C GLN A 263 36.43 -54.62 -33.96
N GLU A 264 35.70 -55.33 -33.05
CA GLU A 264 34.27 -55.27 -32.66
C GLU A 264 33.92 -56.03 -31.34
N ILE A 265 32.62 -56.10 -30.99
CA ILE A 265 31.92 -57.18 -30.23
C ILE A 265 32.29 -57.44 -28.73
N GLN A 266 31.51 -56.80 -27.84
CA GLN A 266 30.49 -57.41 -26.95
C GLN A 266 30.75 -58.70 -26.13
N GLN A 267 30.68 -58.57 -24.78
CA GLN A 267 30.11 -59.51 -23.79
C GLN A 267 29.75 -58.67 -22.51
N VAL A 268 28.53 -58.69 -21.94
CA VAL A 268 27.77 -59.70 -21.15
C VAL A 268 27.82 -59.40 -19.63
N CYS A 269 26.80 -59.84 -18.90
CA CYS A 269 26.48 -59.46 -17.52
C CYS A 269 27.33 -60.22 -16.47
N ASP A 270 27.27 -59.80 -15.20
CA ASP A 270 26.55 -60.57 -14.17
C ASP A 270 26.51 -59.91 -12.78
N GLU A 271 25.76 -60.60 -11.93
CA GLU A 271 25.26 -60.44 -10.57
C GLU A 271 26.40 -60.69 -9.52
N ALA A 272 26.25 -60.79 -8.19
CA ALA A 272 25.09 -60.91 -7.29
C ALA A 272 25.42 -60.54 -5.80
N VAL A 273 24.38 -60.20 -5.01
CA VAL A 273 23.98 -60.81 -3.69
C VAL A 273 24.63 -60.46 -2.30
N GLU A 274 23.76 -59.92 -1.41
CA GLU A 274 23.47 -60.16 0.05
C GLU A 274 24.39 -59.94 1.30
N GLN A 275 23.71 -59.58 2.42
CA GLN A 275 23.88 -59.94 3.87
C GLN A 275 25.16 -59.53 4.69
N VAL A 276 25.22 -59.45 6.05
CA VAL A 276 24.29 -59.06 7.17
C VAL A 276 25.09 -58.81 8.50
N GLN A 277 24.75 -57.76 9.29
CA GLN A 277 24.94 -57.47 10.78
C GLN A 277 26.23 -57.95 11.56
N PRO A 278 26.40 -57.84 12.94
CA PRO A 278 25.76 -57.06 14.03
C PRO A 278 26.74 -56.24 14.97
N LEU A 279 26.19 -55.76 16.10
CA LEU A 279 26.73 -55.09 17.34
C LEU A 279 27.70 -55.96 18.20
N PRO A 280 28.42 -55.53 19.31
CA PRO A 280 27.86 -54.81 20.50
C PRO A 280 28.75 -54.01 21.55
N LEU A 281 28.06 -53.39 22.54
CA LEU A 281 28.37 -53.21 24.00
C LEU A 281 29.34 -52.13 24.61
N GLU A 282 29.23 -51.98 25.96
CA GLU A 282 29.69 -50.91 26.91
C GLU A 282 30.75 -51.44 27.95
N PRO A 283 31.27 -50.78 29.05
CA PRO A 283 30.60 -49.89 30.05
C PRO A 283 31.46 -48.76 30.75
N THR A 284 31.12 -48.41 32.02
CA THR A 284 31.37 -47.20 32.89
C THR A 284 32.59 -47.36 33.88
N PRO A 285 32.84 -46.64 35.06
CA PRO A 285 32.05 -45.71 35.93
C PRO A 285 32.77 -44.56 36.73
N SER A 286 32.12 -44.08 37.84
CA SER A 286 32.54 -43.13 38.93
C SER A 286 32.22 -41.61 38.72
N VAL A 287 32.13 -40.68 39.71
CA VAL A 287 32.21 -40.68 41.21
C VAL A 287 31.42 -39.47 41.85
N LYS A 288 31.29 -39.37 43.20
CA LYS A 288 30.66 -38.28 44.03
C LYS A 288 31.34 -38.24 45.45
N PRO A 289 30.93 -37.51 46.54
CA PRO A 289 29.86 -36.48 46.79
C PRO A 289 30.22 -35.26 47.74
N LEU A 290 29.23 -34.40 48.09
CA LEU A 290 29.02 -33.61 49.37
C LEU A 290 30.07 -32.51 49.82
N GLU A 291 29.83 -31.51 50.71
CA GLU A 291 28.64 -30.91 51.39
C GLU A 291 28.88 -29.45 51.94
N ASN A 292 27.79 -28.72 52.28
CA ASN A 292 27.59 -27.68 53.34
C ASN A 292 28.35 -26.31 53.42
N GLY A 293 27.63 -25.27 53.88
CA GLY A 293 28.15 -23.92 54.27
C GLY A 293 27.24 -22.72 53.89
N ALA A 294 26.96 -21.76 54.81
CA ALA A 294 25.90 -20.75 54.63
C ALA A 294 26.28 -19.28 54.99
N SER A 295 25.62 -18.30 54.33
CA SER A 295 25.12 -17.00 54.88
C SER A 295 24.91 -15.87 53.83
N GLY A 296 23.97 -14.95 54.10
CA GLY A 296 23.92 -13.60 53.52
C GLY A 296 23.10 -13.38 52.22
N PRO A 297 22.05 -12.54 52.22
CA PRO A 297 21.24 -12.27 51.02
C PRO A 297 21.93 -11.27 50.06
N LYS A 298 22.45 -11.78 48.93
CA LYS A 298 22.99 -10.93 47.85
C LYS A 298 21.93 -10.61 46.79
N GLN A 299 21.94 -9.37 46.32
CA GLN A 299 21.04 -8.89 45.27
C GLN A 299 21.26 -9.65 43.94
N PRO A 300 20.22 -9.98 43.17
CA PRO A 300 20.37 -10.61 41.86
C PRO A 300 21.14 -9.70 40.88
N ALA A 301 22.20 -10.22 40.27
CA ALA A 301 23.04 -9.44 39.37
C ALA A 301 22.29 -8.96 38.10
N GLU A 302 22.55 -7.73 37.67
CA GLU A 302 21.96 -7.16 36.45
C GLU A 302 22.43 -7.92 35.20
N ILE A 303 21.57 -8.79 34.66
CA ILE A 303 21.80 -9.41 33.35
C ILE A 303 21.78 -8.32 32.27
N GLN A 304 22.95 -8.07 31.67
CA GLN A 304 23.19 -6.93 30.78
C GLN A 304 22.17 -6.87 29.63
N THR A 305 21.37 -5.80 29.60
CA THR A 305 20.28 -5.63 28.63
C THR A 305 20.82 -5.40 27.21
N ALA A 306 20.98 -6.49 26.46
CA ALA A 306 21.52 -6.47 25.09
C ALA A 306 20.67 -5.59 24.15
N MET A 307 21.28 -4.50 23.65
CA MET A 307 20.57 -3.45 22.92
C MET A 307 19.93 -3.93 21.60
N LEU A 308 18.60 -3.99 21.55
CA LEU A 308 17.83 -4.31 20.35
C LEU A 308 18.06 -3.27 19.20
N PRO A 309 18.25 -3.70 17.94
CA PRO A 309 18.48 -2.79 16.81
C PRO A 309 17.26 -1.93 16.45
N LEU A 310 17.47 -0.62 16.38
CA LEU A 310 16.45 0.37 16.01
C LEU A 310 16.22 0.39 14.48
N GLU A 311 15.48 -0.59 13.94
CA GLU A 311 15.17 -0.64 12.49
C GLU A 311 14.20 0.48 12.06
N GLY A 312 14.67 1.33 11.15
CA GLY A 312 14.00 2.55 10.68
C GLY A 312 14.87 3.41 9.77
N ARG A 313 15.73 2.76 8.97
CA ARG A 313 16.76 3.35 8.08
C ARG A 313 16.98 2.43 6.86
N PRO A 314 17.50 2.94 5.73
CA PRO A 314 17.74 2.12 4.53
C PRO A 314 18.69 0.95 4.80
N SER A 315 18.29 -0.26 4.38
CA SER A 315 18.96 -1.52 4.67
C SER A 315 20.12 -1.82 3.72
N TRP A 316 21.23 -1.09 3.86
CA TRP A 316 22.50 -1.47 3.26
C TRP A 316 23.10 -2.69 3.98
N ARG A 317 22.54 -3.88 3.73
CA ARG A 317 23.09 -5.15 4.24
C ARG A 317 24.10 -5.70 3.22
N SER A 318 25.36 -5.32 3.38
CA SER A 318 26.50 -5.85 2.62
C SER A 318 26.90 -7.26 3.10
N GLY A 319 27.16 -8.19 2.18
CA GLY A 319 27.53 -9.57 2.52
C GLY A 319 27.58 -10.54 1.33
N ILE A 320 28.61 -10.41 0.49
CA ILE A 320 28.94 -11.27 -0.67
C ILE A 320 27.95 -11.14 -1.86
N PHE A 321 28.51 -11.06 -3.09
CA PHE A 321 27.80 -10.89 -4.37
C PHE A 321 27.09 -9.52 -4.58
N PRO A 322 26.71 -9.15 -5.83
CA PRO A 322 26.67 -7.74 -6.25
C PRO A 322 25.47 -6.96 -5.70
N PRO A 323 25.54 -5.62 -5.67
CA PRO A 323 24.41 -4.80 -5.26
C PRO A 323 23.18 -5.07 -6.15
N LEU A 324 21.99 -5.02 -5.54
CA LEU A 324 20.73 -4.93 -6.26
C LEU A 324 20.76 -3.74 -7.25
N PRO A 325 20.06 -3.83 -8.40
CA PRO A 325 20.03 -2.75 -9.39
C PRO A 325 19.78 -1.38 -8.77
N THR A 326 20.50 -0.36 -9.24
CA THR A 326 20.50 1.02 -8.70
C THR A 326 19.13 1.70 -8.69
N SER A 327 18.13 1.13 -9.34
CA SER A 327 16.74 1.54 -9.37
C SER A 327 15.90 1.07 -8.17
N GLN A 328 16.36 0.11 -7.37
CA GLN A 328 15.59 -0.45 -6.23
C GLN A 328 15.82 0.30 -4.91
N CYS A 329 16.83 1.18 -4.83
CA CYS A 329 17.06 2.04 -3.67
C CYS A 329 16.26 3.33 -3.79
N PHE A 330 15.46 3.66 -2.76
CA PHE A 330 14.54 4.79 -2.75
C PHE A 330 14.67 5.64 -1.47
N ILE A 331 14.91 6.93 -1.66
CA ILE A 331 14.87 7.96 -0.61
C ILE A 331 13.46 8.53 -0.58
N ARG A 332 12.80 8.54 0.58
CA ARG A 332 11.35 8.83 0.71
C ARG A 332 11.13 10.22 1.32
N THR A 333 10.19 11.01 0.79
CA THR A 333 9.83 12.31 1.38
C THR A 333 9.30 12.15 2.82
N LEU A 334 8.70 11.01 3.15
CA LEU A 334 8.33 10.63 4.53
C LEU A 334 9.50 10.69 5.54
N GLY A 335 10.75 10.62 5.09
CA GLY A 335 11.94 10.67 5.95
C GLY A 335 12.16 12.03 6.64
N PHE A 336 11.66 13.13 6.06
CA PHE A 336 11.70 14.47 6.66
C PHE A 336 10.66 14.67 7.77
N LEU A 337 9.55 13.93 7.71
CA LEU A 337 8.32 14.29 8.43
C LEU A 337 8.38 14.03 9.93
N TYR A 338 7.68 14.91 10.67
CA TYR A 338 7.39 14.79 12.11
C TYR A 338 8.61 14.63 13.04
N GLY A 339 9.81 14.99 12.59
CA GLY A 339 11.00 15.01 13.42
C GLY A 339 11.28 16.39 14.01
N GLY A 340 11.76 16.40 15.26
CA GLY A 340 12.18 17.60 15.96
C GLY A 340 13.02 17.23 17.17
N ARG A 341 14.35 17.20 17.01
CA ARG A 341 15.33 16.97 18.10
C ARG A 341 16.53 17.92 18.02
N GLY A 342 16.36 19.04 17.31
CA GLY A 342 17.41 20.01 17.03
C GLY A 342 18.64 19.41 16.35
N MET A 343 19.72 20.18 16.31
CA MET A 343 21.02 19.70 15.82
C MET A 343 21.64 18.60 16.70
N LYS A 344 21.20 18.42 17.95
CA LYS A 344 21.59 17.28 18.82
C LYS A 344 21.15 15.92 18.22
N GLY A 345 20.05 15.89 17.47
CA GLY A 345 19.58 14.68 16.76
C GLY A 345 20.25 14.39 15.42
N PHE A 346 21.07 15.32 14.91
CA PHE A 346 21.67 15.27 13.57
C PHE A 346 22.71 14.15 13.42
N ILE A 347 22.90 13.62 12.20
CA ILE A 347 23.74 12.43 11.97
C ILE A 347 25.21 12.63 12.35
N LEU A 348 25.80 13.78 11.97
CA LEU A 348 27.22 14.06 12.22
C LEU A 348 27.52 14.47 13.68
N ASN A 349 26.49 14.89 14.44
CA ASN A 349 26.59 15.22 15.87
C ASN A 349 26.45 14.00 16.79
N ARG A 350 26.23 12.80 16.25
CA ARG A 350 26.22 11.56 17.04
C ARG A 350 27.61 11.22 17.56
N LYS A 351 27.66 10.54 18.70
CA LYS A 351 28.88 9.94 19.26
C LYS A 351 28.97 8.45 18.83
N LYS A 352 30.18 7.90 18.70
CA LYS A 352 30.41 6.44 18.66
C LYS A 352 30.56 5.94 20.10
N LYS A 353 29.93 4.81 20.44
CA LYS A 353 30.21 4.08 21.68
C LYS A 353 31.55 3.34 21.57
N SER A 354 32.38 3.46 22.59
CA SER A 354 33.60 2.67 22.86
C SER A 354 33.49 2.05 24.27
N ALA A 355 34.46 1.22 24.67
CA ALA A 355 34.50 0.71 26.05
C ALA A 355 34.57 1.89 27.05
N ASP A 356 35.43 2.86 26.73
CA ASP A 356 35.74 4.08 27.49
C ASP A 356 34.69 5.20 27.28
N GLY A 357 33.43 4.81 27.06
CA GLY A 357 32.29 5.72 26.95
C GLY A 357 31.93 6.14 25.51
N CYS A 358 31.90 7.45 25.24
CA CYS A 358 31.26 8.00 24.02
C CYS A 358 32.05 9.17 23.40
N ARG A 359 32.77 8.90 22.31
CA ARG A 359 33.60 9.88 21.58
C ARG A 359 32.93 10.46 20.33
N ARG A 360 33.41 11.63 19.86
CA ARG A 360 32.99 12.24 18.58
C ARG A 360 33.45 11.39 17.38
N LEU A 361 32.73 11.50 16.26
CA LEU A 361 33.10 10.83 14.99
C LEU A 361 34.36 11.45 14.38
N GLN A 362 35.25 10.62 13.85
CA GLN A 362 36.38 10.97 12.99
C GLN A 362 36.14 10.44 11.56
N GLY A 363 37.01 10.79 10.60
CA GLY A 363 36.80 10.44 9.18
C GLY A 363 36.63 8.95 8.92
N GLN A 364 37.40 8.10 9.62
CA GLN A 364 37.29 6.64 9.52
C GLN A 364 35.92 6.11 9.98
N ASP A 365 35.36 6.66 11.07
CA ASP A 365 34.02 6.28 11.54
C ASP A 365 32.94 6.69 10.53
N LEU A 366 33.15 7.82 9.84
CA LEU A 366 32.22 8.30 8.82
C LEU A 366 32.30 7.43 7.55
N VAL A 367 33.50 7.08 7.07
CA VAL A 367 33.70 6.13 5.96
C VAL A 367 33.01 4.78 6.27
N ARG A 368 33.15 4.25 7.49
CA ARG A 368 32.40 3.07 7.97
C ARG A 368 30.89 3.26 7.91
N THR A 369 30.41 4.38 8.44
CA THR A 369 28.98 4.74 8.50
C THR A 369 28.35 4.96 7.11
N VAL A 370 29.13 5.34 6.10
CA VAL A 370 28.65 5.59 4.73
C VAL A 370 28.68 4.31 3.87
N PHE A 371 29.80 3.57 3.88
CA PHE A 371 30.05 2.51 2.88
C PHE A 371 29.96 1.08 3.43
N PHE A 372 30.01 0.87 4.75
CA PHE A 372 30.16 -0.47 5.37
C PHE A 372 28.97 -0.88 6.25
N GLU A 373 28.97 -0.59 7.55
CA GLU A 373 27.98 -1.11 8.52
C GLU A 373 26.79 -0.16 8.77
N GLY A 374 26.81 1.03 8.18
CA GLY A 374 25.81 2.06 8.45
C GLY A 374 25.88 2.57 9.89
N LEU A 375 24.78 3.11 10.42
CA LEU A 375 24.75 3.67 11.78
C LEU A 375 24.76 2.60 12.90
N ALA A 376 24.71 1.31 12.57
CA ALA A 376 24.98 0.26 13.55
C ALA A 376 26.44 0.30 14.02
N TYR A 377 27.36 0.83 13.21
CA TYR A 377 28.75 1.10 13.58
C TYR A 377 28.89 1.98 14.84
N LEU A 378 27.99 2.94 15.00
CA LEU A 378 28.00 3.87 16.15
C LEU A 378 27.64 3.18 17.48
N ASN A 379 27.01 2.01 17.39
CA ASN A 379 26.64 1.16 18.52
C ASN A 379 27.57 -0.07 18.68
N GLY A 380 28.70 -0.12 17.98
CA GLY A 380 29.70 -1.19 18.10
C GLY A 380 29.61 -2.33 17.08
N LEU A 381 28.69 -2.30 16.11
CA LEU A 381 28.65 -3.33 15.06
C LEU A 381 29.76 -3.08 14.02
N GLU A 382 30.81 -3.90 14.05
CA GLU A 382 31.89 -3.90 13.04
C GLU A 382 31.83 -5.14 12.15
N ARG A 383 32.15 -5.00 10.85
CA ARG A 383 32.19 -6.11 9.89
C ARG A 383 33.59 -6.28 9.29
N LYS A 384 33.92 -7.51 8.86
CA LYS A 384 35.14 -7.76 8.06
C LYS A 384 35.06 -7.00 6.72
N PRO A 385 36.17 -6.43 6.22
CA PRO A 385 37.50 -6.38 6.84
C PRO A 385 37.57 -5.37 8.00
N LYS A 386 38.40 -5.62 9.03
CA LYS A 386 38.59 -4.69 10.16
C LYS A 386 39.45 -3.46 9.80
N LYS A 387 40.52 -3.65 9.04
CA LYS A 387 41.24 -2.54 8.37
C LYS A 387 40.43 -2.07 7.14
N LEU A 388 40.49 -0.78 6.81
CA LEU A 388 39.88 -0.27 5.57
C LEU A 388 40.73 -0.69 4.35
N PRO A 389 40.13 -1.13 3.23
CA PRO A 389 40.88 -1.31 1.98
C PRO A 389 41.46 0.02 1.48
N GLN A 390 42.61 0.00 0.79
CA GLN A 390 43.38 1.20 0.41
C GLN A 390 42.52 2.32 -0.17
N ARG A 391 41.63 2.01 -1.13
CA ARG A 391 40.72 2.98 -1.75
C ARG A 391 39.89 3.76 -0.72
N PHE A 392 39.37 3.09 0.32
CA PHE A 392 38.57 3.72 1.39
C PHE A 392 39.45 4.36 2.48
N PHE A 393 40.67 3.85 2.69
CA PHE A 393 41.64 4.50 3.58
C PHE A 393 42.04 5.88 3.03
N ASN A 394 42.32 5.97 1.72
CA ASN A 394 42.62 7.21 1.02
C ASN A 394 41.49 8.28 1.11
N MET A 395 40.25 7.88 1.44
CA MET A 395 39.13 8.81 1.65
C MET A 395 39.14 9.47 3.04
N VAL A 396 39.80 8.87 4.04
CA VAL A 396 39.74 9.32 5.44
C VAL A 396 40.15 10.79 5.64
N PRO A 397 41.13 11.37 4.92
CA PRO A 397 41.43 12.80 4.99
C PRO A 397 40.25 13.70 4.59
N LEU A 398 39.60 13.41 3.46
CA LEU A 398 38.46 14.20 2.95
C LEU A 398 37.22 14.08 3.87
N PHE A 399 36.93 12.87 4.36
CA PHE A 399 35.83 12.69 5.33
C PHE A 399 36.16 13.30 6.72
N SER A 400 37.44 13.44 7.06
CA SER A 400 37.87 14.22 8.24
C SER A 400 37.74 15.73 8.00
N GLN A 401 38.04 16.22 6.80
CA GLN A 401 37.83 17.62 6.39
C GLN A 401 36.35 18.02 6.44
N LEU A 402 35.47 17.18 5.89
CA LEU A 402 34.00 17.30 5.99
C LEU A 402 33.58 17.43 7.47
N LEU A 403 34.10 16.58 8.36
CA LEU A 403 33.82 16.67 9.80
C LEU A 403 34.39 17.94 10.46
N ARG A 404 35.57 18.44 10.04
CA ARG A 404 36.11 19.72 10.52
C ARG A 404 35.23 20.90 10.07
N GLN A 405 34.81 20.91 8.81
CA GLN A 405 33.92 21.94 8.24
C GLN A 405 32.53 21.89 8.90
N HIS A 406 31.95 20.71 9.09
CA HIS A 406 30.71 20.52 9.85
C HIS A 406 30.77 21.14 11.25
N ARG A 407 31.86 20.91 12.00
CA ARG A 407 32.06 21.44 13.35
C ARG A 407 32.25 22.97 13.38
N ARG A 408 32.69 23.59 12.26
CA ARG A 408 32.86 25.05 12.11
C ARG A 408 31.63 25.74 11.50
N CYS A 409 30.70 24.99 10.89
CA CYS A 409 29.56 25.55 10.16
C CYS A 409 28.56 26.25 11.10
N PRO A 410 28.29 27.56 10.93
CA PRO A 410 27.43 28.32 11.82
C PRO A 410 25.94 28.14 11.49
N TYR A 411 25.45 26.90 11.54
CA TYR A 411 24.09 26.50 11.12
C TYR A 411 22.99 27.45 11.61
N SER A 412 23.03 27.88 12.88
CA SER A 412 22.03 28.79 13.45
C SER A 412 22.04 30.19 12.83
N ARG A 413 23.21 30.73 12.48
CA ARG A 413 23.34 32.03 11.80
C ARG A 413 22.83 31.94 10.35
N ILE A 414 23.18 30.86 9.64
CA ILE A 414 22.68 30.58 8.29
C ILE A 414 21.15 30.41 8.31
N LEU A 415 20.62 29.69 9.31
CA LEU A 415 19.18 29.48 9.49
C LEU A 415 18.46 30.81 9.79
N GLN A 416 18.99 31.65 10.69
CA GLN A 416 18.37 32.95 11.00
C GLN A 416 18.41 33.90 9.80
N ARG A 417 19.51 33.94 9.02
CA ARG A 417 19.62 34.80 7.83
C ARG A 417 18.63 34.41 6.72
N LEU A 418 18.44 33.12 6.46
CA LEU A 418 17.61 32.65 5.34
C LEU A 418 16.18 32.29 5.74
N CYS A 419 15.95 31.88 6.98
CA CYS A 419 14.66 31.53 7.57
C CYS A 419 14.52 32.19 8.95
N PRO A 420 14.46 33.54 9.04
CA PRO A 420 14.37 34.25 10.31
C PRO A 420 13.15 33.84 11.12
N LEU A 421 13.26 33.92 12.44
CA LEU A 421 12.09 34.11 13.29
C LEU A 421 11.58 35.54 13.09
N VAL A 422 10.26 35.70 13.00
CA VAL A 422 9.62 37.01 13.09
C VAL A 422 9.43 37.31 14.57
N GLU A 423 10.05 38.37 15.05
CA GLU A 423 9.94 38.85 16.42
C GLU A 423 8.55 39.45 16.67
N GLU A 424 8.08 39.33 17.92
CA GLU A 424 6.71 39.71 18.29
C GLU A 424 6.77 41.10 18.91
N ARG A 425 6.31 42.11 18.16
CA ARG A 425 6.25 43.50 18.64
C ARG A 425 5.02 43.79 19.48
N ASP A 426 3.93 43.05 19.26
CA ASP A 426 2.68 43.19 19.99
C ASP A 426 2.53 42.04 20.99
N ALA A 427 2.49 42.36 22.28
CA ALA A 427 2.30 41.41 23.38
C ALA A 427 0.81 41.05 23.62
N GLY A 428 -0.08 41.35 22.67
CA GLY A 428 -1.45 40.85 22.67
C GLY A 428 -1.46 39.32 22.59
N GLN A 429 -2.46 38.68 23.22
CA GLN A 429 -2.52 37.21 23.37
C GLN A 429 -2.37 36.50 22.01
N GLY A 430 -1.17 35.96 21.76
CA GLY A 430 -0.74 35.57 20.41
C GLY A 430 -1.54 34.41 19.83
N GLU A 431 -2.63 34.73 19.15
CA GLU A 431 -3.57 33.77 18.58
C GLU A 431 -2.88 32.75 17.65
N LEU A 432 -3.45 31.54 17.63
CA LEU A 432 -3.04 30.46 16.73
C LEU A 432 -3.12 30.88 15.25
N SER A 433 -4.09 31.72 14.91
CA SER A 433 -4.29 32.39 13.61
C SER A 433 -3.03 33.15 13.14
N SER A 434 -2.39 33.91 14.03
CA SER A 434 -1.23 34.77 13.73
C SER A 434 0.08 33.99 13.53
N VAL A 435 0.16 32.76 14.07
CA VAL A 435 1.37 31.92 14.04
C VAL A 435 1.31 30.86 12.93
N LEU A 436 0.10 30.39 12.57
CA LEU A 436 -0.11 29.39 11.51
C LEU A 436 0.50 29.75 10.13
N PRO A 437 0.50 31.01 9.67
CA PRO A 437 1.16 31.44 8.43
C PRO A 437 2.69 31.47 8.49
N ARG A 438 3.31 31.45 9.68
CA ARG A 438 4.76 31.64 9.89
C ARG A 438 5.61 30.41 9.49
N HIS A 439 5.27 29.76 8.38
CA HIS A 439 6.04 28.66 7.77
C HIS A 439 7.06 29.15 6.75
N CYS A 440 8.22 28.50 6.70
CA CYS A 440 9.30 28.86 5.78
C CYS A 440 8.94 28.48 4.33
N ALA A 441 9.04 29.44 3.42
CA ALA A 441 8.87 29.19 1.99
C ALA A 441 9.95 28.21 1.48
N LEU A 442 9.56 27.27 0.61
CA LEU A 442 10.42 26.19 0.14
C LEU A 442 11.75 26.67 -0.45
N HIS A 443 11.75 27.80 -1.17
CA HIS A 443 12.97 28.35 -1.75
C HIS A 443 13.99 28.78 -0.68
N ARG A 444 13.55 29.31 0.47
CA ARG A 444 14.40 29.65 1.62
C ARG A 444 14.99 28.40 2.27
N VAL A 445 14.19 27.34 2.44
CA VAL A 445 14.66 26.03 2.92
C VAL A 445 15.70 25.42 1.97
N TYR A 446 15.48 25.51 0.66
CA TYR A 446 16.47 25.08 -0.35
C TYR A 446 17.77 25.89 -0.29
N LEU A 447 17.70 27.22 -0.17
CA LEU A 447 18.89 28.07 -0.02
C LEU A 447 19.66 27.74 1.26
N PHE A 448 18.97 27.50 2.38
CA PHE A 448 19.58 27.08 3.64
C PHE A 448 20.34 25.75 3.48
N VAL A 449 19.71 24.75 2.84
CA VAL A 449 20.37 23.47 2.55
C VAL A 449 21.53 23.63 1.56
N LYS A 450 21.41 24.50 0.56
CA LYS A 450 22.49 24.81 -0.41
C LYS A 450 23.72 25.39 0.29
N GLU A 451 23.56 26.43 1.10
CA GLU A 451 24.67 27.02 1.87
C GLU A 451 25.27 26.00 2.85
N CYS A 452 24.43 25.25 3.56
CA CYS A 452 24.88 24.21 4.47
C CYS A 452 25.56 23.01 3.77
N LEU A 453 25.38 22.82 2.45
CA LEU A 453 26.16 21.86 1.67
C LEU A 453 27.50 22.48 1.23
N THR A 454 27.47 23.69 0.67
CA THR A 454 28.69 24.42 0.23
C THR A 454 29.67 24.68 1.38
N ALA A 455 29.19 24.95 2.59
CA ALA A 455 30.04 25.21 3.76
C ALA A 455 30.62 23.94 4.44
N VAL A 456 30.18 22.73 4.05
CA VAL A 456 30.46 21.49 4.79
C VAL A 456 30.98 20.32 3.94
N ILE A 457 30.71 20.33 2.63
CA ILE A 457 31.17 19.27 1.72
C ILE A 457 32.37 19.77 0.91
N PRO A 458 33.58 19.21 1.12
CA PRO A 458 34.77 19.54 0.34
C PRO A 458 34.52 19.44 -1.18
N GLN A 459 35.08 20.38 -1.95
CA GLN A 459 34.82 20.50 -3.40
C GLN A 459 35.25 19.24 -4.16
N GLU A 460 36.33 18.61 -3.69
CA GLU A 460 36.93 17.38 -4.18
C GLU A 460 35.95 16.18 -4.12
N LEU A 461 35.03 16.16 -3.14
CA LEU A 461 34.05 15.07 -3.03
C LEU A 461 32.99 15.11 -4.15
N TRP A 462 32.74 16.27 -4.76
CA TRP A 462 31.89 16.37 -5.96
C TRP A 462 32.62 15.94 -7.23
N GLY A 463 33.95 16.02 -7.26
CA GLY A 463 34.79 15.83 -8.45
C GLY A 463 34.72 16.99 -9.44
N SER A 464 33.53 17.53 -9.71
CA SER A 464 33.32 18.72 -10.54
C SER A 464 32.07 19.50 -10.17
N ASP A 465 32.03 20.79 -10.54
CA ASP A 465 30.85 21.64 -10.37
C ASP A 465 29.63 21.13 -11.14
N HIS A 466 29.83 20.41 -12.26
CA HIS A 466 28.76 19.72 -12.96
C HIS A 466 28.04 18.71 -12.03
N ASN A 467 28.79 17.88 -11.30
CA ASN A 467 28.20 16.94 -10.34
C ASN A 467 27.52 17.68 -9.16
N ARG A 468 28.18 18.71 -8.61
CA ARG A 468 27.65 19.54 -7.51
C ARG A 468 26.31 20.19 -7.88
N LEU A 469 26.23 20.80 -9.07
CA LEU A 469 25.01 21.45 -9.57
C LEU A 469 23.90 20.43 -9.85
N ASN A 470 24.21 19.28 -10.46
CA ASN A 470 23.23 18.21 -10.65
C ASN A 470 22.69 17.70 -9.30
N PHE A 471 23.53 17.53 -8.27
CA PHE A 471 23.08 17.13 -6.94
C PHE A 471 22.16 18.19 -6.30
N LEU A 472 22.51 19.48 -6.40
CA LEU A 472 21.67 20.57 -5.89
C LEU A 472 20.30 20.64 -6.60
N VAL A 473 20.23 20.31 -7.90
CA VAL A 473 18.94 20.15 -8.61
C VAL A 473 18.12 18.99 -8.04
N ARG A 474 18.75 17.86 -7.66
CA ARG A 474 18.06 16.75 -6.98
C ARG A 474 17.60 17.10 -5.57
N VAL A 475 18.39 17.89 -4.82
CA VAL A 475 17.99 18.45 -3.53
C VAL A 475 16.76 19.33 -3.67
N ARG A 476 16.74 20.27 -4.64
CA ARG A 476 15.58 21.13 -4.92
C ARG A 476 14.34 20.29 -5.26
N GLY A 477 14.49 19.31 -6.15
CA GLY A 477 13.42 18.39 -6.54
C GLY A 477 12.84 17.61 -5.35
N LEU A 478 13.70 17.04 -4.49
CA LEU A 478 13.27 16.28 -3.31
C LEU A 478 12.56 17.15 -2.26
N LEU A 479 12.91 18.44 -2.14
CA LEU A 479 12.17 19.38 -1.29
C LEU A 479 10.81 19.76 -1.91
N GLN A 480 10.70 19.77 -3.24
CA GLN A 480 9.46 20.01 -4.01
C GLN A 480 8.58 18.77 -4.19
N SER A 481 9.04 17.60 -3.73
CA SER A 481 8.28 16.35 -3.77
C SER A 481 7.13 16.34 -2.76
N GLY A 482 5.96 15.86 -3.20
CA GLY A 482 4.83 15.62 -2.32
C GLY A 482 5.10 14.52 -1.28
N LYS A 483 4.26 14.50 -0.24
CA LYS A 483 4.34 13.62 0.94
C LYS A 483 4.70 12.15 0.67
N PHE A 484 4.17 11.56 -0.41
CA PHE A 484 4.31 10.13 -0.73
C PHE A 484 5.30 9.82 -1.87
N GLU A 485 5.93 10.85 -2.45
CA GLU A 485 6.96 10.68 -3.48
C GLU A 485 8.24 10.03 -2.93
N LYS A 486 9.08 9.58 -3.85
CA LYS A 486 10.37 8.92 -3.59
C LYS A 486 11.33 9.33 -4.71
N LEU A 487 12.59 9.56 -4.39
CA LEU A 487 13.66 9.67 -5.39
C LEU A 487 14.42 8.34 -5.44
N SER A 488 14.62 7.77 -6.63
CA SER A 488 15.47 6.59 -6.79
C SER A 488 16.95 6.95 -6.88
N LEU A 489 17.83 6.03 -6.46
CA LEU A 489 19.27 6.20 -6.65
C LEU A 489 19.65 6.32 -8.15
N ALA A 490 18.94 5.63 -9.04
CA ALA A 490 19.12 5.78 -10.49
C ALA A 490 18.89 7.23 -10.98
N GLU A 491 17.88 7.93 -10.47
CA GLU A 491 17.67 9.36 -10.79
C GLU A 491 18.71 10.26 -10.15
N LEU A 492 19.14 9.96 -8.92
CA LEU A 492 20.19 10.70 -8.23
C LEU A 492 21.54 10.62 -8.98
N MET A 493 21.84 9.47 -9.60
CA MET A 493 23.03 9.24 -10.43
C MET A 493 22.89 9.71 -11.89
N TRP A 494 21.67 10.05 -12.35
CA TRP A 494 21.45 10.41 -13.75
C TRP A 494 22.18 11.70 -14.13
N LYS A 495 23.03 11.61 -15.16
CA LYS A 495 24.00 12.61 -15.64
C LYS A 495 25.19 12.93 -14.69
N MET A 496 25.42 12.14 -13.64
CA MET A 496 26.64 12.27 -12.82
C MET A 496 27.88 11.75 -13.58
N LYS A 497 28.94 12.56 -13.62
CA LYS A 497 30.24 12.20 -14.20
C LYS A 497 31.08 11.49 -13.13
N VAL A 498 31.01 10.16 -13.10
CA VAL A 498 31.67 9.32 -12.07
C VAL A 498 33.20 9.47 -12.08
N ASN A 499 33.82 9.67 -13.25
CA ASN A 499 35.28 9.76 -13.38
C ASN A 499 35.88 11.13 -13.04
N ASP A 500 35.05 12.16 -12.79
CA ASP A 500 35.51 13.45 -12.27
C ASP A 500 35.92 13.32 -10.78
N CYS A 501 35.31 12.37 -10.06
CA CYS A 501 35.55 12.14 -8.63
C CYS A 501 36.88 11.39 -8.41
N ASP A 502 37.98 12.15 -8.32
CA ASP A 502 39.34 11.62 -8.11
C ASP A 502 39.46 10.72 -6.87
N TRP A 503 38.74 11.02 -5.79
CA TRP A 503 38.71 10.23 -4.55
C TRP A 503 38.15 8.80 -4.70
N LEU A 504 37.53 8.46 -5.84
CA LEU A 504 37.09 7.11 -6.17
C LEU A 504 38.19 6.25 -6.80
N LYS A 505 39.29 6.86 -7.26
CA LYS A 505 40.30 6.22 -8.11
C LYS A 505 41.35 5.48 -7.26
N ILE A 506 41.96 4.43 -7.83
CA ILE A 506 43.19 3.83 -7.30
C ILE A 506 44.37 4.33 -8.15
N SER A 507 44.36 4.04 -9.46
CA SER A 507 45.14 4.79 -10.44
C SER A 507 44.33 5.91 -11.07
N LYS A 508 44.98 7.06 -11.31
CA LYS A 508 44.43 8.16 -12.14
C LYS A 508 44.61 7.91 -13.64
N THR A 509 45.58 7.09 -14.03
CA THR A 509 45.99 6.80 -15.42
C THR A 509 45.60 5.39 -15.86
N GLY A 510 45.58 5.16 -17.17
CA GLY A 510 45.28 3.87 -17.78
C GLY A 510 43.81 3.66 -18.19
N ARG A 511 43.56 2.59 -18.97
CA ARG A 511 42.22 2.24 -19.47
C ARG A 511 41.35 1.71 -18.34
N ILE A 512 40.12 2.21 -18.20
CA ILE A 512 39.21 1.84 -17.10
C ILE A 512 38.33 0.64 -17.52
N PRO A 513 38.41 -0.53 -16.86
CA PRO A 513 37.51 -1.65 -17.13
C PRO A 513 36.04 -1.33 -16.74
N PRO A 514 35.03 -1.90 -17.41
CA PRO A 514 33.62 -1.71 -17.05
C PRO A 514 33.30 -2.12 -15.60
N SER A 515 34.00 -3.13 -15.06
CA SER A 515 33.89 -3.56 -13.66
C SER A 515 34.35 -2.49 -12.66
N GLU A 516 35.49 -1.85 -12.92
CA GLU A 516 36.02 -0.73 -12.12
C GLU A 516 35.10 0.50 -12.21
N LEU A 517 34.60 0.83 -13.41
CA LEU A 517 33.63 1.92 -13.56
C LEU A 517 32.32 1.64 -12.81
N SER A 518 31.81 0.40 -12.87
CA SER A 518 30.65 -0.04 -12.11
C SER A 518 30.87 0.10 -10.61
N TYR A 519 32.05 -0.30 -10.10
CA TYR A 519 32.40 -0.19 -8.69
C TYR A 519 32.54 1.26 -8.21
N ARG A 520 33.19 2.14 -9.01
CA ARG A 520 33.20 3.60 -8.76
C ARG A 520 31.77 4.18 -8.71
N THR A 521 30.91 3.74 -9.63
CA THR A 521 29.50 4.16 -9.70
C THR A 521 28.72 3.72 -8.46
N GLN A 522 28.96 2.50 -7.96
CA GLN A 522 28.39 2.01 -6.70
C GLN A 522 28.81 2.87 -5.50
N ILE A 523 30.11 3.15 -5.35
CA ILE A 523 30.65 3.95 -4.23
C ILE A 523 30.09 5.38 -4.27
N LEU A 524 30.12 6.04 -5.44
CA LEU A 524 29.53 7.38 -5.58
C LEU A 524 28.03 7.38 -5.28
N GLY A 525 27.30 6.35 -5.73
CA GLY A 525 25.89 6.17 -5.43
C GLY A 525 25.59 6.01 -3.94
N GLN A 526 26.42 5.25 -3.21
CA GLN A 526 26.32 5.13 -1.75
C GLN A 526 26.58 6.47 -1.05
N PHE A 527 27.62 7.21 -1.46
CA PHE A 527 27.93 8.53 -0.90
C PHE A 527 26.82 9.55 -1.17
N LEU A 528 26.35 9.70 -2.41
CA LEU A 528 25.30 10.66 -2.74
C LEU A 528 23.95 10.29 -2.10
N ALA A 529 23.62 9.00 -1.99
CA ALA A 529 22.43 8.55 -1.26
C ALA A 529 22.53 8.87 0.24
N TRP A 530 23.69 8.65 0.86
CA TRP A 530 23.95 9.06 2.24
C TRP A 530 23.92 10.59 2.41
N LEU A 531 24.44 11.35 1.45
CA LEU A 531 24.43 12.81 1.50
C LEU A 531 23.00 13.35 1.41
N LEU A 532 22.09 12.65 0.72
CA LEU A 532 20.69 13.05 0.60
C LEU A 532 19.82 12.54 1.79
N ASP A 533 19.86 11.25 2.15
CA ASP A 533 19.06 10.66 3.25
C ASP A 533 19.67 10.85 4.65
N GLY A 534 21.00 10.86 4.74
CA GLY A 534 21.76 11.07 5.97
C GLY A 534 21.91 12.55 6.30
N TYR A 535 22.52 13.33 5.39
CA TYR A 535 22.83 14.74 5.61
C TYR A 535 21.62 15.66 5.33
N VAL A 536 21.12 15.74 4.08
CA VAL A 536 20.03 16.70 3.73
C VAL A 536 18.73 16.41 4.48
N VAL A 537 18.21 15.18 4.44
CA VAL A 537 17.01 14.77 5.21
C VAL A 537 17.27 14.89 6.72
N GLY A 538 18.49 14.58 7.18
CA GLY A 538 18.88 14.75 8.58
C GLY A 538 18.86 16.21 9.06
N LEU A 539 19.31 17.14 8.21
CA LEU A 539 19.46 18.57 8.51
C LEU A 539 18.11 19.28 8.49
N VAL A 540 17.29 19.03 7.47
CA VAL A 540 15.93 19.57 7.39
C VAL A 540 15.10 19.12 8.60
N ARG A 541 15.19 17.83 8.97
CA ARG A 541 14.52 17.26 10.16
C ARG A 541 15.14 17.68 11.49
N ALA A 542 16.31 18.32 11.49
CA ALA A 542 16.92 18.92 12.68
C ALA A 542 16.44 20.37 12.89
N CYS A 543 16.27 21.14 11.82
CA CYS A 543 15.97 22.58 11.86
C CYS A 543 14.49 22.93 11.63
N PHE A 544 13.72 22.05 10.97
CA PHE A 544 12.32 22.27 10.61
C PHE A 544 11.43 21.11 11.01
N TYR A 545 10.20 21.40 11.44
CA TYR A 545 9.13 20.42 11.54
C TYR A 545 8.36 20.42 10.21
N VAL A 546 8.35 19.28 9.52
CA VAL A 546 7.71 19.13 8.21
C VAL A 546 6.41 18.35 8.35
N THR A 547 5.32 18.91 7.84
CA THR A 547 3.97 18.34 7.93
C THR A 547 3.11 18.71 6.72
N GLU A 548 2.13 17.86 6.40
CA GLU A 548 0.95 18.26 5.62
C GLU A 548 0.12 19.33 6.34
N SER A 549 -0.75 20.01 5.57
CA SER A 549 -1.85 20.86 6.03
C SER A 549 -3.17 20.31 5.50
N VAL A 550 -4.27 20.54 6.22
CA VAL A 550 -5.62 20.32 5.67
C VAL A 550 -5.81 21.21 4.41
N GLY A 551 -6.65 20.75 3.46
CA GLY A 551 -6.90 21.40 2.17
C GLY A 551 -5.80 21.20 1.12
N GLN A 552 -4.53 21.35 1.51
CA GLN A 552 -3.33 21.44 0.64
C GLN A 552 -2.87 20.13 -0.03
N LYS A 553 -3.74 19.11 -0.09
CA LYS A 553 -3.49 17.78 -0.68
C LYS A 553 -2.18 17.15 -0.17
N ASN A 554 -1.23 16.79 -1.05
CA ASN A 554 0.06 16.19 -0.67
C ASN A 554 1.21 17.21 -0.46
N ALA A 555 0.92 18.52 -0.45
CA ALA A 555 1.94 19.56 -0.24
C ALA A 555 2.43 19.56 1.22
N LEU A 556 3.65 20.08 1.42
CA LEU A 556 4.32 20.10 2.72
C LEU A 556 4.63 21.54 3.16
N ARG A 557 4.30 21.85 4.42
CA ARG A 557 4.72 23.07 5.11
C ARG A 557 5.98 22.77 5.95
N PHE A 558 6.91 23.72 5.97
CA PHE A 558 8.16 23.65 6.70
C PHE A 558 8.16 24.69 7.82
N TYR A 559 7.74 24.33 9.03
CA TYR A 559 7.81 25.23 10.18
C TYR A 559 9.20 25.16 10.81
N ARG A 560 9.71 26.27 11.33
CA ARG A 560 10.88 26.23 12.23
C ARG A 560 10.49 25.52 13.54
N GLN A 561 11.43 24.83 14.18
CA GLN A 561 11.15 24.02 15.36
C GLN A 561 10.60 24.85 16.52
N GLU A 562 11.07 26.10 16.64
CA GLU A 562 10.67 27.08 17.65
C GLU A 562 9.21 27.53 17.43
N VAL A 563 8.88 27.92 16.18
CA VAL A 563 7.52 28.28 15.76
C VAL A 563 6.55 27.11 15.95
N TRP A 564 6.98 25.90 15.57
CA TRP A 564 6.17 24.70 15.73
C TRP A 564 5.93 24.34 17.20
N ALA A 565 6.91 24.52 18.08
CA ALA A 565 6.73 24.32 19.52
C ALA A 565 5.66 25.28 20.09
N LYS A 566 5.70 26.58 19.73
CA LYS A 566 4.66 27.55 20.13
C LYS A 566 3.28 27.16 19.59
N LEU A 567 3.19 26.74 18.32
CA LEU A 567 1.94 26.24 17.72
C LEU A 567 1.37 25.01 18.43
N GLN A 568 2.21 24.06 18.85
CA GLN A 568 1.76 22.88 19.60
C GLN A 568 1.29 23.22 21.01
N ASP A 569 1.96 24.16 21.69
CA ASP A 569 1.62 24.57 23.05
C ASP A 569 0.29 25.34 23.09
N LEU A 570 0.13 26.36 22.23
CA LEU A 570 -1.12 27.12 22.09
C LEU A 570 -2.31 26.21 21.75
N ALA A 571 -2.14 25.29 20.79
CA ALA A 571 -3.18 24.34 20.41
C ALA A 571 -3.54 23.37 21.56
N PHE A 572 -2.58 22.97 22.40
CA PHE A 572 -2.84 22.08 23.52
C PHE A 572 -3.51 22.79 24.70
N ARG A 573 -3.13 24.04 25.01
CA ARG A 573 -3.83 24.88 26.01
C ARG A 573 -5.31 25.01 25.70
N GLY A 574 -5.66 25.19 24.42
CA GLY A 574 -7.06 25.26 23.95
C GLY A 574 -7.87 23.94 24.05
N HIS A 575 -7.24 22.82 24.39
CA HIS A 575 -7.93 21.57 24.76
C HIS A 575 -8.05 21.42 26.28
N LEU A 576 -7.04 21.86 27.05
CA LEU A 576 -7.10 21.91 28.52
C LEU A 576 -8.22 22.85 29.00
N SER A 577 -8.32 24.07 28.44
CA SER A 577 -9.35 25.05 28.81
C SER A 577 -10.78 24.64 28.47
N LYS A 578 -10.96 23.55 27.70
CA LYS A 578 -12.27 22.97 27.35
C LYS A 578 -12.62 21.73 28.17
N GLY A 579 -11.84 21.40 29.21
CA GLY A 579 -12.05 20.21 30.04
C GLY A 579 -11.89 18.87 29.30
N GLN A 580 -11.28 18.87 28.11
CA GLN A 580 -11.16 17.66 27.29
C GLN A 580 -10.00 16.75 27.75
N MET A 581 -9.06 17.30 28.51
CA MET A 581 -7.85 16.64 29.00
C MET A 581 -7.58 17.06 30.45
N GLU A 582 -7.30 16.10 31.32
CA GLU A 582 -6.90 16.26 32.72
C GLU A 582 -5.43 15.85 32.87
N GLU A 583 -4.59 16.59 33.59
CA GLU A 583 -3.19 16.19 33.83
C GLU A 583 -3.09 15.16 34.97
N LEU A 584 -2.45 14.02 34.70
CA LEU A 584 -2.24 12.98 35.71
C LEU A 584 -0.92 13.19 36.45
N THR A 585 -0.99 13.18 37.77
CA THR A 585 0.18 13.22 38.66
C THR A 585 1.09 12.00 38.46
N PRO A 586 2.39 12.08 38.80
CA PRO A 586 3.30 10.93 38.70
C PRO A 586 2.82 9.68 39.46
N ALA A 587 2.16 9.87 40.61
CA ALA A 587 1.57 8.78 41.40
C ALA A 587 0.39 8.11 40.65
N GLN A 588 -0.56 8.90 40.13
CA GLN A 588 -1.67 8.39 39.32
C GLN A 588 -1.19 7.69 38.04
N VAL A 589 -0.08 8.17 37.44
CA VAL A 589 0.54 7.52 36.27
C VAL A 589 1.20 6.19 36.65
N ALA A 590 1.79 6.08 37.85
CA ALA A 590 2.36 4.84 38.36
C ALA A 590 1.29 3.80 38.77
N SER A 591 0.12 4.25 39.23
CA SER A 591 -1.02 3.39 39.56
C SER A 591 -1.87 2.97 38.36
N LEU A 592 -1.55 3.41 37.14
CA LEU A 592 -2.24 2.94 35.93
C LEU A 592 -2.00 1.42 35.72
N PRO A 593 -3.03 0.65 35.33
CA PRO A 593 -2.87 -0.75 35.00
C PRO A 593 -1.74 -1.00 33.99
N LYS A 594 -0.92 -2.04 34.23
CA LYS A 594 0.21 -2.40 33.34
C LYS A 594 -0.24 -2.67 31.90
N SER A 595 -1.51 -3.01 31.69
CA SER A 595 -2.20 -3.19 30.40
C SER A 595 -2.53 -1.88 29.65
N THR A 596 -2.62 -0.73 30.33
CA THR A 596 -3.05 0.55 29.75
C THR A 596 -2.15 0.99 28.58
N VAL A 597 -2.78 1.46 27.50
CA VAL A 597 -2.11 1.82 26.25
C VAL A 597 -2.06 3.34 26.09
N ILE A 598 -0.90 3.91 26.41
CA ILE A 598 -0.66 5.36 26.30
C ILE A 598 -0.54 5.75 24.83
N SER A 599 -1.46 6.59 24.36
CA SER A 599 -1.38 7.20 23.03
C SER A 599 -0.49 8.45 23.06
N ARG A 600 -0.06 8.94 21.89
CA ARG A 600 0.71 10.19 21.76
C ARG A 600 0.02 11.18 20.85
N LEU A 601 -0.06 12.43 21.27
CA LEU A 601 -0.71 13.49 20.52
C LEU A 601 0.19 14.04 19.38
N ARG A 602 -0.40 14.29 18.22
CA ARG A 602 0.21 15.00 17.08
C ARG A 602 -0.83 15.97 16.50
N PHE A 603 -0.42 17.19 16.18
CA PHE A 603 -1.27 18.15 15.47
C PHE A 603 -1.05 18.17 13.94
N ILE A 604 -2.08 18.60 13.20
CA ILE A 604 -2.03 18.96 11.78
C ILE A 604 -2.63 20.37 11.59
N PRO A 605 -1.95 21.31 10.90
CA PRO A 605 -2.49 22.63 10.57
C PRO A 605 -3.77 22.59 9.72
N LYS A 606 -4.73 23.43 10.08
CA LYS A 606 -5.86 23.86 9.25
C LYS A 606 -5.56 25.24 8.62
N SER A 607 -6.59 25.98 8.27
CA SER A 607 -6.58 27.41 7.93
C SER A 607 -6.59 28.31 9.17
N ASP A 608 -7.41 27.93 10.14
CA ASP A 608 -7.86 28.66 11.34
C ASP A 608 -7.21 28.14 12.62
N GLY A 609 -7.03 26.81 12.72
CA GLY A 609 -6.50 26.15 13.91
C GLY A 609 -5.67 24.90 13.63
N MET A 610 -5.65 24.00 14.60
CA MET A 610 -4.87 22.76 14.58
C MET A 610 -5.80 21.57 14.86
N ARG A 611 -5.71 20.49 14.07
CA ARG A 611 -6.45 19.24 14.31
C ARG A 611 -5.61 18.30 15.18
N PRO A 612 -6.07 17.87 16.36
CA PRO A 612 -5.41 16.84 17.17
C PRO A 612 -5.57 15.47 16.52
N ILE A 613 -4.52 14.64 16.56
CA ILE A 613 -4.57 13.23 16.17
C ILE A 613 -3.77 12.42 17.19
N THR A 614 -4.43 11.47 17.84
CA THR A 614 -3.79 10.48 18.70
C THR A 614 -3.06 9.42 17.87
N ARG A 615 -1.95 8.91 18.40
CA ARG A 615 -1.24 7.78 17.82
C ARG A 615 -0.76 6.84 18.91
N VAL A 616 -1.31 5.63 18.95
CA VAL A 616 -0.77 4.54 19.75
C VAL A 616 0.60 4.13 19.17
N ILE A 617 1.70 4.51 19.83
CA ILE A 617 3.07 4.17 19.43
C ILE A 617 3.57 3.00 20.29
N GLY A 618 3.66 1.82 19.67
CA GLY A 618 4.08 0.59 20.32
C GLY A 618 4.02 -0.60 19.35
N ALA A 619 4.76 -1.65 19.69
CA ALA A 619 4.83 -2.94 18.98
C ALA A 619 4.93 -4.15 19.93
N ASP A 620 4.97 -3.87 21.23
CA ASP A 620 4.77 -4.72 22.40
C ASP A 620 3.43 -5.47 22.38
N ALA A 621 3.32 -6.51 23.22
CA ALA A 621 2.16 -7.40 23.23
C ALA A 621 0.84 -6.68 23.57
N LYS A 622 0.82 -5.81 24.60
CA LYS A 622 -0.38 -5.07 25.00
C LYS A 622 -0.88 -4.13 23.89
N THR A 623 0.02 -3.39 23.24
CA THR A 623 -0.33 -2.53 22.10
C THR A 623 -0.87 -3.32 20.91
N ARG A 624 -0.37 -4.54 20.66
CA ARG A 624 -0.92 -5.42 19.61
C ARG A 624 -2.31 -5.94 19.98
N SER A 625 -2.51 -6.36 21.23
CA SER A 625 -3.81 -6.84 21.74
C SER A 625 -4.88 -5.74 21.69
N TYR A 626 -4.57 -4.54 22.18
CA TYR A 626 -5.45 -3.37 22.11
C TYR A 626 -5.84 -3.04 20.66
N ARG A 627 -4.89 -3.02 19.72
CA ARG A 627 -5.20 -2.81 18.29
C ARG A 627 -6.06 -3.94 17.70
N LYS A 628 -6.02 -5.17 18.23
CA LYS A 628 -6.95 -6.25 17.85
C LYS A 628 -8.35 -5.92 18.39
N ARG A 629 -8.51 -5.72 19.71
CA ARG A 629 -9.83 -5.44 20.32
C ARG A 629 -10.52 -4.19 19.75
N VAL A 630 -9.78 -3.13 19.40
CA VAL A 630 -10.36 -1.94 18.69
C VAL A 630 -10.90 -2.28 17.29
N GLN A 631 -10.26 -3.19 16.56
CA GLN A 631 -10.77 -3.67 15.28
C GLN A 631 -11.90 -4.69 15.47
N ASP A 632 -11.85 -5.51 16.52
CA ASP A 632 -12.92 -6.45 16.90
C ASP A 632 -14.22 -5.71 17.24
N LEU A 633 -14.14 -4.65 18.05
CA LEU A 633 -15.26 -3.74 18.34
C LEU A 633 -15.81 -3.08 17.06
N LEU A 634 -14.95 -2.55 16.19
CA LEU A 634 -15.36 -1.94 14.92
C LEU A 634 -16.11 -2.93 14.03
N ASP A 635 -15.59 -4.15 13.89
CA ASP A 635 -16.20 -5.19 13.08
C ASP A 635 -17.56 -5.66 13.63
N ILE A 636 -17.69 -5.82 14.95
CA ILE A 636 -18.94 -6.18 15.62
C ILE A 636 -20.00 -5.09 15.43
N LEU A 637 -19.66 -3.81 15.69
CA LEU A 637 -20.58 -2.69 15.44
C LEU A 637 -20.97 -2.59 13.96
N LEU A 638 -20.07 -2.91 13.02
CA LEU A 638 -20.39 -3.01 11.60
C LEU A 638 -21.25 -4.23 11.24
N ALA A 639 -21.35 -5.26 12.08
CA ALA A 639 -22.33 -6.34 11.94
C ALA A 639 -23.71 -5.88 12.44
N CYS A 640 -23.79 -5.30 13.65
CA CYS A 640 -25.02 -4.71 14.20
C CYS A 640 -25.68 -3.72 13.22
N VAL A 641 -24.89 -2.79 12.67
CA VAL A 641 -25.34 -1.80 11.66
C VAL A 641 -25.82 -2.43 10.35
N ARG A 642 -25.40 -3.65 10.00
CA ARG A 642 -25.90 -4.35 8.80
C ARG A 642 -27.21 -5.08 9.02
N SER A 643 -27.48 -5.54 10.25
CA SER A 643 -28.78 -6.09 10.64
C SER A 643 -29.81 -5.00 10.95
N THR A 644 -29.36 -3.89 11.54
CA THR A 644 -30.21 -2.77 11.96
C THR A 644 -29.66 -1.44 11.42
N PRO A 645 -29.90 -1.11 10.14
CA PRO A 645 -29.35 0.11 9.50
C PRO A 645 -29.78 1.42 10.15
N SER A 646 -30.96 1.45 10.78
CA SER A 646 -31.50 2.63 11.49
C SER A 646 -30.61 3.12 12.64
N LEU A 647 -29.70 2.30 13.19
CA LEU A 647 -28.70 2.72 14.17
C LEU A 647 -27.80 3.86 13.67
N LEU A 648 -27.64 4.01 12.36
CA LEU A 648 -26.85 5.08 11.76
C LEU A 648 -27.63 6.38 11.48
N GLY A 649 -28.96 6.39 11.64
CA GLY A 649 -29.82 7.48 11.16
C GLY A 649 -29.55 7.81 9.69
N SER A 650 -29.39 9.09 9.38
CA SER A 650 -29.14 9.62 8.03
C SER A 650 -27.68 9.54 7.55
N THR A 651 -26.84 8.66 8.12
CA THR A 651 -25.42 8.56 7.73
C THR A 651 -25.24 8.06 6.29
N VAL A 652 -24.52 8.83 5.47
CA VAL A 652 -23.96 8.39 4.18
C VAL A 652 -22.44 8.23 4.30
N TRP A 653 -21.87 7.12 3.79
CA TRP A 653 -20.43 6.88 3.87
C TRP A 653 -19.63 7.48 2.70
N GLY A 654 -20.33 7.94 1.66
CA GLY A 654 -19.73 8.66 0.54
C GLY A 654 -20.62 8.72 -0.69
N MET A 655 -20.00 9.01 -1.83
CA MET A 655 -20.68 9.36 -3.08
C MET A 655 -21.64 8.29 -3.60
N THR A 656 -21.44 7.01 -3.27
CA THR A 656 -22.33 5.91 -3.69
C THR A 656 -23.60 5.84 -2.85
N ASP A 657 -23.55 6.20 -1.57
CA ASP A 657 -24.75 6.25 -0.71
C ASP A 657 -25.54 7.54 -0.96
N ILE A 658 -24.84 8.67 -1.11
CA ILE A 658 -25.43 9.93 -1.60
C ILE A 658 -26.17 9.69 -2.93
N HIS A 659 -25.59 8.90 -3.85
CA HIS A 659 -26.26 8.59 -5.13
C HIS A 659 -27.56 7.80 -4.97
N LYS A 660 -27.64 6.84 -4.03
CA LYS A 660 -28.90 6.14 -3.74
C LYS A 660 -29.98 7.10 -3.24
N VAL A 661 -29.62 8.01 -2.34
CA VAL A 661 -30.55 9.02 -1.80
C VAL A 661 -31.00 9.98 -2.89
N MET A 662 -30.07 10.49 -3.71
CA MET A 662 -30.44 11.34 -4.86
C MET A 662 -31.31 10.58 -5.88
N GLN A 663 -31.07 9.29 -6.11
CA GLN A 663 -31.92 8.46 -6.99
C GLN A 663 -33.36 8.30 -6.48
N SER A 664 -33.62 8.40 -5.17
CA SER A 664 -34.99 8.31 -4.64
C SER A 664 -35.76 9.63 -4.66
N ILE A 665 -35.08 10.79 -4.76
CA ILE A 665 -35.74 12.12 -4.73
C ILE A 665 -35.67 12.90 -6.05
N ALA A 666 -34.60 12.73 -6.84
CA ALA A 666 -34.38 13.54 -8.05
C ALA A 666 -35.38 13.28 -9.20
N PRO A 667 -35.92 12.05 -9.41
CA PRO A 667 -36.94 11.83 -10.43
C PRO A 667 -38.23 12.61 -10.13
N GLY A 668 -38.84 12.42 -8.95
CA GLY A 668 -40.10 13.08 -8.59
C GLY A 668 -40.01 14.61 -8.56
N GLN A 669 -38.85 15.17 -8.22
CA GLN A 669 -38.60 16.62 -8.32
C GLN A 669 -38.57 17.13 -9.77
N LYS A 670 -38.20 16.29 -10.74
CA LYS A 670 -38.16 16.62 -12.18
C LYS A 670 -39.51 16.41 -12.85
N ASP A 671 -40.24 15.39 -12.41
CA ASP A 671 -41.62 15.13 -12.83
C ASP A 671 -42.60 16.19 -12.26
N THR A 672 -42.30 16.76 -11.09
CA THR A 672 -43.06 17.86 -10.47
C THR A 672 -42.13 18.84 -9.74
N LEU A 673 -41.85 19.97 -10.39
CA LEU A 673 -40.99 21.03 -9.86
C LEU A 673 -41.68 21.81 -8.72
N GLN A 674 -41.27 21.53 -7.49
CA GLN A 674 -41.66 22.24 -6.26
C GLN A 674 -40.47 23.04 -5.69
N PRO A 675 -40.69 24.12 -4.93
CA PRO A 675 -39.63 24.79 -4.17
C PRO A 675 -38.98 23.82 -3.17
N LEU A 676 -37.65 23.90 -3.00
CA LEU A 676 -36.91 23.10 -2.03
C LEU A 676 -36.04 23.99 -1.14
N TYR A 677 -36.11 23.72 0.16
CA TYR A 677 -35.37 24.38 1.21
C TYR A 677 -34.20 23.50 1.66
N PHE A 678 -33.00 24.08 1.60
CA PHE A 678 -31.74 23.44 1.91
C PHE A 678 -31.18 24.02 3.19
N VAL A 679 -30.77 23.15 4.13
CA VAL A 679 -30.07 23.54 5.36
C VAL A 679 -28.80 22.70 5.50
N LYS A 680 -27.64 23.33 5.41
CA LYS A 680 -26.35 22.71 5.76
C LYS A 680 -25.89 23.19 7.12
N VAL A 681 -25.40 22.26 7.92
CA VAL A 681 -24.81 22.51 9.25
C VAL A 681 -23.47 21.77 9.37
N ASP A 682 -22.46 22.40 9.97
CA ASP A 682 -21.13 21.82 10.25
C ASP A 682 -20.92 21.83 11.78
N VAL A 683 -20.59 20.67 12.36
CA VAL A 683 -20.46 20.51 13.82
C VAL A 683 -19.04 20.81 14.30
N SER A 684 -18.92 21.76 15.24
CA SER A 684 -17.67 22.25 15.80
C SER A 684 -16.98 21.22 16.70
N GLY A 685 -16.10 20.40 16.11
CA GLY A 685 -15.26 19.47 16.89
C GLY A 685 -16.00 18.22 17.33
N ALA A 686 -16.82 17.65 16.45
CA ALA A 686 -17.71 16.52 16.68
C ALA A 686 -17.08 15.28 17.35
N TYR A 687 -15.76 15.06 17.28
CA TYR A 687 -15.13 13.95 17.99
C TYR A 687 -14.66 14.38 19.38
N GLU A 688 -14.20 15.61 19.53
CA GLU A 688 -13.68 16.18 20.78
C GLU A 688 -14.80 16.62 21.75
N SER A 689 -16.05 16.74 21.29
CA SER A 689 -17.18 17.26 22.08
C SER A 689 -18.12 16.19 22.65
N LEU A 690 -18.10 14.95 22.17
CA LEU A 690 -19.01 13.87 22.60
C LEU A 690 -18.86 13.55 24.11
N PRO A 691 -19.94 13.56 24.90
CA PRO A 691 -19.94 13.07 26.28
C PRO A 691 -19.66 11.56 26.32
N HIS A 692 -18.92 11.09 27.34
CA HIS A 692 -18.63 9.66 27.47
C HIS A 692 -19.87 8.88 27.90
N ASP A 693 -20.71 9.43 28.78
CA ASP A 693 -21.88 8.75 29.33
C ASP A 693 -22.92 8.48 28.24
N LYS A 694 -23.21 9.47 27.38
CA LYS A 694 -24.12 9.30 26.23
C LYS A 694 -23.54 8.36 25.16
N LEU A 695 -22.22 8.28 25.02
CA LEU A 695 -21.57 7.28 24.17
C LEU A 695 -21.70 5.86 24.73
N ILE A 696 -21.60 5.68 26.05
CA ILE A 696 -21.84 4.40 26.72
C ILE A 696 -23.30 3.98 26.55
N GLU A 697 -24.25 4.88 26.81
CA GLU A 697 -25.69 4.64 26.63
C GLU A 697 -26.04 4.18 25.20
N VAL A 698 -25.57 4.89 24.17
CA VAL A 698 -25.88 4.57 22.76
C VAL A 698 -25.24 3.25 22.31
N ILE A 699 -24.04 2.92 22.81
CA ILE A 699 -23.36 1.67 22.44
C ILE A 699 -23.86 0.47 23.25
N ASP A 700 -24.32 0.66 24.50
CA ASP A 700 -25.10 -0.37 25.20
C ASP A 700 -26.37 -0.67 24.40
N GLN A 701 -27.21 0.32 24.08
CA GLN A 701 -28.43 0.11 23.29
C GLN A 701 -28.16 -0.60 21.95
N ALA A 702 -27.08 -0.24 21.24
CA ALA A 702 -26.71 -0.86 19.96
C ALA A 702 -26.18 -2.30 20.09
N LEU A 703 -25.67 -2.70 21.26
CA LEU A 703 -25.17 -4.05 21.54
C LEU A 703 -26.15 -4.89 22.38
N LYS A 704 -27.14 -4.28 23.04
CA LYS A 704 -28.11 -4.92 23.94
C LYS A 704 -28.86 -6.11 23.31
N PRO A 705 -29.32 -6.07 22.06
CA PRO A 705 -29.97 -7.22 21.41
C PRO A 705 -29.01 -8.37 21.07
N VAL A 706 -27.69 -8.19 21.26
CA VAL A 706 -26.64 -9.09 20.76
C VAL A 706 -25.50 -9.30 21.78
N GLN A 707 -25.75 -9.11 23.08
CA GLN A 707 -24.68 -9.20 24.10
C GLN A 707 -24.15 -10.63 24.25
N ASP A 708 -25.03 -11.62 24.24
CA ASP A 708 -24.67 -13.03 24.41
C ASP A 708 -24.55 -13.80 23.07
N GLU A 709 -24.86 -13.12 21.95
CA GLU A 709 -24.63 -13.59 20.58
C GLU A 709 -23.14 -13.79 20.26
N LEU A 710 -22.85 -14.79 19.42
CA LEU A 710 -21.49 -15.08 18.95
C LEU A 710 -21.23 -14.48 17.57
N PHE A 711 -20.08 -13.82 17.43
CA PHE A 711 -19.63 -13.18 16.20
C PHE A 711 -18.48 -13.97 15.56
N THR A 712 -18.71 -14.47 14.35
CA THR A 712 -17.63 -15.01 13.52
C THR A 712 -16.89 -13.88 12.83
N ILE A 713 -15.55 -13.96 12.72
CA ILE A 713 -14.72 -12.97 12.03
C ILE A 713 -13.80 -13.65 11.02
N ARG A 714 -14.10 -13.43 9.74
CA ARG A 714 -13.41 -14.06 8.61
C ARG A 714 -12.50 -13.07 7.89
N TYR A 715 -11.25 -13.48 7.69
CA TYR A 715 -10.24 -12.76 6.93
C TYR A 715 -9.97 -13.49 5.62
N TYR A 716 -10.19 -12.83 4.49
CA TYR A 716 -10.01 -13.45 3.18
C TYR A 716 -9.44 -12.47 2.15
N ALA A 717 -8.75 -13.00 1.15
CA ALA A 717 -8.39 -12.28 -0.06
C ALA A 717 -9.46 -12.52 -1.12
N LYS A 718 -9.82 -11.48 -1.89
CA LYS A 718 -10.58 -11.61 -3.15
C LYS A 718 -9.74 -11.14 -4.32
N ILE A 719 -9.77 -11.89 -5.42
CA ILE A 719 -8.99 -11.67 -6.64
C ILE A 719 -9.95 -11.67 -7.83
N TRP A 720 -9.86 -10.67 -8.71
CA TRP A 720 -10.75 -10.51 -9.85
C TRP A 720 -10.05 -9.81 -11.02
N ALA A 721 -10.50 -10.07 -12.25
CA ALA A 721 -10.03 -9.37 -13.43
C ALA A 721 -10.81 -8.05 -13.65
N ASP A 722 -10.11 -7.01 -14.09
CA ASP A 722 -10.66 -5.75 -14.59
C ASP A 722 -10.20 -5.58 -16.04
N SER A 723 -11.11 -5.25 -16.95
CA SER A 723 -10.82 -5.20 -18.40
C SER A 723 -9.79 -4.14 -18.80
N HIS A 724 -9.59 -3.09 -18.01
CA HIS A 724 -8.69 -1.97 -18.34
C HIS A 724 -7.52 -1.82 -17.35
N GLU A 725 -7.72 -2.14 -16.07
CA GLU A 725 -6.67 -2.14 -15.05
C GLU A 725 -5.98 -3.51 -14.88
N GLY A 726 -6.52 -4.59 -15.46
CA GLY A 726 -5.98 -5.96 -15.38
C GLY A 726 -6.32 -6.68 -14.08
N LEU A 727 -5.53 -7.70 -13.73
CA LEU A 727 -5.78 -8.53 -12.55
C LEU A 727 -5.61 -7.77 -11.23
N LYS A 728 -6.61 -7.84 -10.35
CA LYS A 728 -6.69 -7.13 -9.07
C LYS A 728 -6.78 -8.09 -7.88
N LYS A 729 -6.38 -7.61 -6.69
CA LYS A 729 -6.64 -8.26 -5.40
C LYS A 729 -6.98 -7.25 -4.31
N ALA A 730 -7.77 -7.67 -3.34
CA ALA A 730 -8.04 -6.94 -2.11
C ALA A 730 -8.11 -7.92 -0.93
N PHE A 731 -7.73 -7.45 0.25
CA PHE A 731 -7.91 -8.18 1.50
C PHE A 731 -9.12 -7.62 2.23
N VAL A 732 -9.98 -8.50 2.73
CA VAL A 732 -11.21 -8.18 3.44
C VAL A 732 -11.14 -8.84 4.82
N ARG A 733 -11.57 -8.10 5.83
CA ARG A 733 -11.93 -8.60 7.16
C ARG A 733 -13.42 -8.28 7.31
N GLN A 734 -14.20 -9.26 7.74
CA GLN A 734 -15.64 -9.15 7.91
C GLN A 734 -16.05 -9.97 9.14
N ALA A 735 -16.76 -9.34 10.07
CA ALA A 735 -17.55 -10.08 11.06
C ALA A 735 -18.94 -10.40 10.48
N ASP A 736 -19.54 -11.50 10.91
CA ASP A 736 -20.95 -11.82 10.72
C ASP A 736 -21.44 -12.61 11.95
N PHE A 737 -22.74 -12.56 12.23
CA PHE A 737 -23.38 -13.37 13.26
C PHE A 737 -23.13 -14.87 13.01
N LEU A 738 -23.01 -15.66 14.07
CA LEU A 738 -22.92 -17.12 13.98
C LEU A 738 -24.32 -17.67 13.64
N GLU A 739 -24.57 -17.96 12.37
CA GLU A 739 -25.77 -18.67 11.93
C GLU A 739 -25.66 -20.16 12.33
N ASP A 740 -26.66 -20.73 13.01
CA ASP A 740 -26.69 -22.16 13.45
C ASP A 740 -26.53 -23.16 12.29
N ASN A 741 -26.81 -22.72 11.07
CA ASN A 741 -26.64 -23.51 9.86
C ASN A 741 -25.15 -23.79 9.58
N MET A 742 -24.67 -24.97 10.01
CA MET A 742 -23.35 -25.56 9.71
C MET A 742 -22.89 -25.42 8.24
N GLY A 743 -23.82 -25.24 7.30
CA GLY A 743 -23.55 -24.88 5.92
C GLY A 743 -22.78 -23.57 5.71
N SER A 744 -23.05 -22.49 6.45
CA SER A 744 -22.44 -21.16 6.21
C SER A 744 -21.11 -20.94 6.97
N SER A 745 -20.84 -21.73 8.01
CA SER A 745 -19.57 -21.69 8.76
C SER A 745 -18.33 -21.98 7.91
N ASN A 746 -18.43 -22.83 6.88
CA ASN A 746 -17.32 -23.10 5.95
C ASN A 746 -17.23 -22.07 4.80
N MET A 747 -16.03 -21.90 4.22
CA MET A 747 -15.77 -20.94 3.14
C MET A 747 -16.65 -21.13 1.89
N LYS A 748 -17.12 -22.36 1.59
CA LYS A 748 -18.03 -22.58 0.45
C LYS A 748 -19.41 -21.97 0.72
N GLY A 749 -20.00 -22.21 1.89
CA GLY A 749 -21.27 -21.58 2.28
C GLY A 749 -21.19 -20.07 2.35
N PHE A 750 -20.17 -19.54 3.04
CA PHE A 750 -19.88 -18.10 3.07
C PHE A 750 -19.75 -17.49 1.67
N GLY A 751 -19.06 -18.18 0.75
CA GLY A 751 -18.91 -17.74 -0.64
C GLY A 751 -20.18 -17.81 -1.49
N MET A 752 -21.11 -18.73 -1.20
CA MET A 752 -22.45 -18.74 -1.83
C MET A 752 -23.28 -17.56 -1.31
N SER A 753 -23.30 -17.34 0.00
CA SER A 753 -24.04 -16.21 0.60
C SER A 753 -23.50 -14.83 0.20
N LEU A 754 -22.19 -14.69 -0.08
CA LEU A 754 -21.64 -13.47 -0.67
C LEU A 754 -22.09 -13.22 -2.12
N GLN A 755 -22.43 -14.28 -2.87
CA GLN A 755 -22.95 -14.19 -4.24
C GLN A 755 -24.46 -13.93 -4.25
N GLU A 756 -25.23 -14.59 -3.38
CA GLU A 756 -26.67 -14.34 -3.19
C GLU A 756 -26.94 -12.88 -2.79
N ARG A 757 -26.13 -12.35 -1.85
CA ARG A 757 -26.21 -10.94 -1.42
C ARG A 757 -25.58 -9.97 -2.45
N GLY A 758 -25.23 -10.43 -3.66
CA GLY A 758 -24.72 -9.62 -4.79
C GLY A 758 -23.34 -8.97 -4.60
N LYS A 759 -22.59 -9.34 -3.55
CA LYS A 759 -21.37 -8.62 -3.11
C LYS A 759 -20.11 -9.02 -3.89
N VAL A 760 -20.11 -10.20 -4.50
CA VAL A 760 -18.95 -10.84 -5.13
C VAL A 760 -19.43 -11.74 -6.27
N HIS A 761 -18.84 -11.64 -7.46
CA HIS A 761 -19.05 -12.58 -8.59
C HIS A 761 -17.77 -12.66 -9.45
N HIS A 762 -17.54 -13.80 -10.12
CA HIS A 762 -16.37 -14.03 -10.98
C HIS A 762 -15.01 -13.81 -10.26
N THR A 763 -14.88 -14.25 -9.01
CA THR A 763 -13.66 -14.04 -8.20
C THR A 763 -13.05 -15.33 -7.67
N ILE A 764 -11.75 -15.27 -7.36
CA ILE A 764 -11.07 -16.26 -6.54
C ILE A 764 -11.01 -15.73 -5.09
N LEU A 765 -11.48 -16.55 -4.15
CA LEU A 765 -11.40 -16.32 -2.71
C LEU A 765 -10.24 -17.12 -2.10
N VAL A 766 -9.56 -16.58 -1.10
CA VAL A 766 -8.55 -17.30 -0.31
C VAL A 766 -8.72 -16.95 1.15
N GLU A 767 -9.01 -17.92 2.00
CA GLU A 767 -9.13 -17.69 3.45
C GLU A 767 -7.74 -17.54 4.10
N GLN A 768 -7.65 -16.71 5.14
CA GLN A 768 -6.40 -16.41 5.84
C GLN A 768 -6.50 -16.59 7.36
N HIS A 769 -7.66 -16.32 7.94
CA HIS A 769 -7.97 -16.51 9.36
C HIS A 769 -9.49 -16.53 9.57
N PHE A 770 -9.93 -17.31 10.55
CA PHE A 770 -11.30 -17.41 11.05
C PHE A 770 -11.22 -17.48 12.59
N CYS A 771 -12.23 -16.94 13.27
CA CYS A 771 -12.38 -16.89 14.72
C CYS A 771 -13.88 -16.77 15.02
N SER A 772 -14.37 -17.43 16.06
CA SER A 772 -15.81 -17.56 16.41
C SER A 772 -16.13 -17.01 17.80
N ASP A 773 -15.11 -16.54 18.50
CA ASP A 773 -15.02 -16.65 19.96
C ASP A 773 -15.16 -15.26 20.59
N LEU A 774 -16.10 -14.46 20.06
CA LEU A 774 -16.30 -13.06 20.39
C LEU A 774 -17.79 -12.78 20.64
N ARG A 775 -18.09 -12.21 21.82
CA ARG A 775 -19.45 -11.86 22.25
C ARG A 775 -19.68 -10.35 22.26
N GLY A 776 -20.93 -9.90 22.10
CA GLY A 776 -21.29 -8.48 22.20
C GLY A 776 -20.96 -7.87 23.57
N ARG A 777 -21.12 -8.66 24.65
CA ARG A 777 -20.77 -8.31 26.04
C ARG A 777 -19.30 -7.88 26.17
N GLU A 778 -18.37 -8.69 25.65
CA GLU A 778 -16.93 -8.37 25.69
C GLU A 778 -16.56 -7.12 24.89
N ALA A 779 -17.31 -6.83 23.82
CA ALA A 779 -17.12 -5.63 23.02
C ALA A 779 -17.58 -4.37 23.78
N LEU A 780 -18.70 -4.44 24.50
CA LEU A 780 -19.22 -3.37 25.36
C LEU A 780 -18.30 -3.10 26.56
N GLU A 781 -17.84 -4.16 27.24
CA GLU A 781 -16.83 -4.05 28.32
C GLU A 781 -15.55 -3.38 27.81
N PHE A 782 -15.03 -3.83 26.67
CA PHE A 782 -13.82 -3.24 26.08
C PHE A 782 -14.04 -1.79 25.65
N PHE A 783 -15.20 -1.45 25.11
CA PHE A 783 -15.55 -0.08 24.74
C PHE A 783 -15.55 0.86 25.96
N THR A 784 -16.18 0.43 27.06
CA THR A 784 -16.23 1.19 28.32
C THR A 784 -14.84 1.36 28.92
N GLN A 785 -14.01 0.31 28.91
CA GLN A 785 -12.60 0.37 29.31
C GLN A 785 -11.77 1.29 28.40
N MET A 786 -12.07 1.35 27.10
CA MET A 786 -11.36 2.16 26.12
C MET A 786 -11.64 3.67 26.29
N LEU A 787 -12.87 4.06 26.62
CA LEU A 787 -13.22 5.45 26.91
C LEU A 787 -12.62 5.91 28.24
N THR A 788 -12.98 5.25 29.34
CA THR A 788 -12.58 5.61 30.71
C THR A 788 -11.07 5.50 30.95
N GLY A 789 -10.42 4.54 30.29
CA GLY A 789 -8.97 4.30 30.32
C GLY A 789 -8.16 5.09 29.28
N SER A 790 -8.74 6.06 28.57
CA SER A 790 -8.04 6.80 27.51
C SER A 790 -6.95 7.73 28.07
N VAL A 791 -5.69 7.37 27.83
CA VAL A 791 -4.51 8.11 28.30
C VAL A 791 -3.66 8.60 27.12
N VAL A 792 -3.24 9.87 27.20
CA VAL A 792 -2.55 10.60 26.13
C VAL A 792 -1.29 11.27 26.67
N GLN A 793 -0.14 11.01 26.05
CA GLN A 793 1.13 11.68 26.34
C GLN A 793 1.34 12.88 25.41
N PHE A 794 1.65 14.03 26.00
CA PHE A 794 2.07 15.26 25.32
C PHE A 794 3.31 15.85 25.98
N GLY A 795 4.37 16.08 25.19
CA GLY A 795 5.68 16.47 25.72
C GLY A 795 6.28 15.40 26.63
N LYS A 796 6.53 15.76 27.90
CA LYS A 796 6.92 14.84 28.99
C LYS A 796 5.74 14.42 29.87
N LYS A 797 4.59 15.11 29.79
CA LYS A 797 3.44 14.96 30.68
C LYS A 797 2.44 13.94 30.12
N THR A 798 1.59 13.43 31.00
CA THR A 798 0.59 12.40 30.70
C THR A 798 -0.77 12.89 31.17
N TYR A 799 -1.79 12.70 30.34
CA TYR A 799 -3.13 13.25 30.55
C TYR A 799 -4.18 12.16 30.38
N ARG A 800 -5.28 12.22 31.13
CA ARG A 800 -6.51 11.47 30.87
C ARG A 800 -7.35 12.26 29.86
N GLN A 801 -7.99 11.57 28.91
CA GLN A 801 -9.00 12.18 28.06
C GLN A 801 -10.37 12.02 28.73
N CYS A 802 -10.94 13.13 29.20
CA CYS A 802 -12.20 13.12 29.96
C CYS A 802 -13.43 13.45 29.11
N ARG A 803 -13.24 13.82 27.84
CA ARG A 803 -14.34 14.08 26.89
C ARG A 803 -13.92 13.73 25.46
N GLY A 804 -14.90 13.33 24.66
CA GLY A 804 -14.71 13.00 23.24
C GLY A 804 -13.97 11.69 22.99
N ILE A 805 -13.74 11.38 21.72
CA ILE A 805 -13.16 10.13 21.23
C ILE A 805 -11.82 10.38 20.49
N PRO A 806 -10.87 9.43 20.53
CA PRO A 806 -9.51 9.64 20.02
C PRO A 806 -9.45 9.74 18.49
N GLN A 807 -9.43 10.96 17.95
CA GLN A 807 -9.14 11.20 16.52
C GLN A 807 -7.88 10.43 16.09
N GLY A 808 -8.00 9.61 15.04
CA GLY A 808 -6.96 8.69 14.57
C GLY A 808 -7.18 7.21 14.93
N SER A 809 -8.13 6.88 15.81
CA SER A 809 -8.64 5.51 15.97
C SER A 809 -9.52 5.11 14.79
N VAL A 810 -9.54 3.81 14.44
CA VAL A 810 -10.34 3.30 13.31
C VAL A 810 -11.84 3.28 13.60
N VAL A 811 -12.23 3.12 14.87
CA VAL A 811 -13.64 2.98 15.28
C VAL A 811 -14.34 4.34 15.49
N SER A 812 -13.60 5.43 15.70
CA SER A 812 -14.18 6.73 16.10
C SER A 812 -15.16 7.34 15.10
N GLY A 813 -14.98 7.11 13.79
CA GLY A 813 -15.96 7.56 12.80
C GLY A 813 -17.31 6.85 12.95
N LEU A 814 -17.31 5.55 13.26
CA LEU A 814 -18.54 4.80 13.48
C LEU A 814 -19.21 5.19 14.80
N LEU A 815 -18.45 5.38 15.88
CA LEU A 815 -18.97 5.87 17.16
C LEU A 815 -19.67 7.23 17.03
N CYS A 816 -19.07 8.17 16.29
CA CYS A 816 -19.68 9.47 16.01
C CYS A 816 -20.98 9.32 15.21
N CYS A 817 -20.99 8.47 14.18
CA CYS A 817 -22.18 8.24 13.35
C CYS A 817 -23.32 7.51 14.07
N LEU A 818 -23.00 6.61 15.01
CA LEU A 818 -23.98 5.96 15.89
C LEU A 818 -24.58 6.95 16.90
N CYS A 819 -23.74 7.78 17.53
CA CYS A 819 -24.19 8.77 18.51
C CYS A 819 -25.10 9.84 17.88
N TYR A 820 -24.75 10.36 16.71
CA TYR A 820 -25.61 11.28 15.96
C TYR A 820 -26.77 10.57 15.22
N GLY A 821 -26.66 9.28 14.91
CA GLY A 821 -27.78 8.47 14.40
C GLY A 821 -28.88 8.30 15.45
N HIS A 822 -28.50 7.98 16.69
CA HIS A 822 -29.44 7.97 17.83
C HIS A 822 -30.05 9.36 18.07
N MET A 823 -29.26 10.44 17.99
CA MET A 823 -29.77 11.81 18.09
C MET A 823 -30.82 12.14 17.02
N GLU A 824 -30.55 11.79 15.75
CA GLU A 824 -31.49 12.01 14.63
C GLU A 824 -32.80 11.23 14.83
N ASN A 825 -32.72 9.96 15.23
CA ASN A 825 -33.88 9.11 15.49
C ASN A 825 -34.76 9.62 16.64
N VAL A 826 -34.19 10.39 17.58
CA VAL A 826 -34.90 11.01 18.72
C VAL A 826 -35.46 12.40 18.38
N LEU A 827 -34.75 13.21 17.58
CA LEU A 827 -35.10 14.63 17.37
C LEU A 827 -35.75 14.95 16.01
N PHE A 828 -35.50 14.16 14.96
CA PHE A 828 -35.85 14.53 13.57
C PHE A 828 -36.70 13.49 12.83
N LYS A 829 -37.21 12.49 13.55
CA LYS A 829 -38.05 11.40 13.02
C LYS A 829 -39.20 11.93 12.14
N ASP A 830 -39.93 12.91 12.63
CA ASP A 830 -41.12 13.43 11.94
C ASP A 830 -40.76 14.28 10.71
N ILE A 831 -39.65 15.03 10.77
CA ILE A 831 -39.10 15.81 9.64
C ILE A 831 -38.73 14.87 8.47
N THR A 832 -38.17 13.69 8.77
CA THR A 832 -37.89 12.67 7.74
C THR A 832 -39.14 11.95 7.22
N GLY A 833 -40.28 12.05 7.92
CA GLY A 833 -41.55 11.47 7.48
C GLY A 833 -42.24 12.27 6.36
N LYS A 834 -42.14 13.61 6.39
CA LYS A 834 -42.88 14.52 5.49
C LYS A 834 -42.21 14.77 4.13
N ARG A 835 -41.71 13.71 3.47
CA ARG A 835 -40.90 13.81 2.22
C ARG A 835 -39.55 14.55 2.36
N GLY A 836 -39.15 14.95 3.59
CA GLY A 836 -37.86 15.57 3.86
C GLY A 836 -36.69 14.57 3.76
N CYS A 837 -35.63 14.97 3.07
CA CYS A 837 -34.40 14.20 2.89
C CYS A 837 -33.27 14.74 3.77
N LEU A 838 -32.96 14.04 4.86
CA LEU A 838 -31.79 14.32 5.70
C LEU A 838 -30.61 13.40 5.30
N MET A 839 -29.42 13.96 5.13
CA MET A 839 -28.15 13.26 4.92
C MET A 839 -27.06 13.81 5.85
N ARG A 840 -26.21 12.92 6.39
CA ARG A 840 -25.05 13.29 7.20
C ARG A 840 -23.79 12.55 6.77
N LEU A 841 -22.70 13.29 6.56
CA LEU A 841 -21.35 12.74 6.37
C LEU A 841 -20.52 13.09 7.62
N VAL A 842 -20.65 12.26 8.66
CA VAL A 842 -19.98 12.42 9.97
C VAL A 842 -20.36 13.73 10.68
N ASP A 843 -19.66 14.84 10.41
CA ASP A 843 -19.80 16.17 11.02
C ASP A 843 -20.45 17.22 10.10
N ASP A 844 -20.63 16.92 8.80
CA ASP A 844 -21.40 17.69 7.82
C ASP A 844 -22.85 17.15 7.73
N PHE A 845 -23.86 17.94 8.11
CA PHE A 845 -25.29 17.66 7.90
C PHE A 845 -25.83 18.41 6.68
N LEU A 846 -26.83 17.83 5.99
CA LEU A 846 -27.65 18.46 4.96
C LEU A 846 -29.10 17.97 5.03
N LEU A 847 -30.05 18.89 5.26
CA LEU A 847 -31.48 18.67 5.05
C LEU A 847 -31.90 19.29 3.70
N ILE A 848 -32.75 18.58 2.96
CA ILE A 848 -33.47 19.05 1.77
C ILE A 848 -34.96 18.75 2.00
N THR A 849 -35.83 19.75 2.03
CA THR A 849 -37.28 19.56 2.25
C THR A 849 -38.12 20.57 1.46
N PRO A 850 -39.33 20.21 0.97
CA PRO A 850 -40.28 21.18 0.41
C PRO A 850 -40.97 22.04 1.48
N ASP A 851 -40.91 21.67 2.77
CA ASP A 851 -41.55 22.40 3.87
C ASP A 851 -40.57 23.39 4.54
N LEU A 852 -40.88 24.68 4.49
CA LEU A 852 -40.10 25.75 5.11
C LEU A 852 -40.10 25.66 6.64
N HIS A 853 -41.20 25.21 7.25
CA HIS A 853 -41.32 25.10 8.70
C HIS A 853 -40.42 24.00 9.25
N ASP A 854 -40.36 22.84 8.58
CA ASP A 854 -39.42 21.77 8.92
C ASP A 854 -37.96 22.23 8.76
N ALA A 855 -37.65 22.99 7.69
CA ALA A 855 -36.31 23.55 7.47
C ALA A 855 -35.89 24.56 8.56
N GLN A 856 -36.79 25.48 8.94
CA GLN A 856 -36.57 26.45 10.02
C GLN A 856 -36.46 25.75 11.39
N THR A 857 -37.28 24.74 11.65
CA THR A 857 -37.27 23.98 12.91
C THR A 857 -35.98 23.18 13.08
N PHE A 858 -35.55 22.44 12.04
CA PHE A 858 -34.26 21.75 12.01
C PHE A 858 -33.08 22.69 12.27
N LEU A 859 -33.07 23.86 11.60
CA LEU A 859 -32.06 24.89 11.79
C LEU A 859 -32.05 25.43 13.24
N LYS A 860 -33.22 25.76 13.79
CA LYS A 860 -33.37 26.30 15.15
C LYS A 860 -32.87 25.31 16.22
N ILE A 861 -33.23 24.04 16.10
CA ILE A 861 -32.79 22.97 17.02
C ILE A 861 -31.25 22.83 16.98
N LEU A 862 -30.63 22.82 15.80
CA LEU A 862 -29.18 22.68 15.70
C LEU A 862 -28.41 23.94 16.11
N LEU A 863 -28.93 25.15 15.84
CA LEU A 863 -28.31 26.41 16.28
C LEU A 863 -28.32 26.56 17.81
N ALA A 864 -29.37 26.10 18.49
CA ALA A 864 -29.41 26.02 19.96
C ALA A 864 -28.38 25.01 20.52
N GLY A 865 -27.90 24.09 19.69
CA GLY A 865 -27.03 22.98 20.06
C GLY A 865 -27.78 21.85 20.76
N VAL A 866 -27.13 20.69 20.89
CA VAL A 866 -27.70 19.53 21.60
C VAL A 866 -26.70 19.06 22.67
N PRO A 867 -26.70 19.66 23.87
CA PRO A 867 -25.68 19.42 24.90
C PRO A 867 -25.52 17.96 25.31
N GLN A 868 -26.63 17.20 25.36
CA GLN A 868 -26.65 15.77 25.69
C GLN A 868 -25.76 14.92 24.76
N TYR A 869 -25.61 15.32 23.49
CA TYR A 869 -24.76 14.65 22.50
C TYR A 869 -23.47 15.46 22.23
N GLY A 870 -23.25 16.55 22.96
CA GLY A 870 -22.14 17.47 22.75
C GLY A 870 -22.15 18.16 21.38
N LEU A 871 -23.31 18.24 20.70
CA LEU A 871 -23.41 18.90 19.40
C LEU A 871 -23.40 20.41 19.59
N VAL A 872 -22.42 21.07 18.98
CA VAL A 872 -22.30 22.54 18.90
C VAL A 872 -22.03 22.90 17.44
N VAL A 873 -22.81 23.81 16.87
CA VAL A 873 -22.70 24.22 15.47
C VAL A 873 -21.59 25.25 15.26
N ASN A 874 -21.11 25.41 14.02
CA ASN A 874 -20.35 26.57 13.59
C ASN A 874 -21.25 27.52 12.76
N PRO A 875 -21.73 28.66 13.31
CA PRO A 875 -22.63 29.57 12.59
C PRO A 875 -22.08 30.05 11.23
N GLN A 876 -20.79 30.40 11.18
CA GLN A 876 -20.07 30.86 9.97
C GLN A 876 -19.96 29.81 8.85
N LYS A 877 -20.40 28.58 9.10
CA LYS A 877 -20.44 27.48 8.13
C LYS A 877 -21.86 26.95 7.87
N VAL A 878 -22.86 27.49 8.55
CA VAL A 878 -24.27 27.23 8.24
C VAL A 878 -24.58 27.88 6.90
N VAL A 879 -25.27 27.14 6.03
CA VAL A 879 -25.69 27.63 4.72
C VAL A 879 -27.16 27.29 4.51
N VAL A 880 -27.94 28.24 4.03
CA VAL A 880 -29.37 28.09 3.69
C VAL A 880 -29.68 28.76 2.35
N ASN A 881 -30.79 28.40 1.70
CA ASN A 881 -31.28 29.07 0.48
C ASN A 881 -32.58 29.88 0.67
N PHE A 882 -32.95 30.17 1.92
CA PHE A 882 -34.18 30.89 2.29
C PHE A 882 -33.92 31.94 3.38
N GLN A 883 -34.87 32.87 3.56
CA GLN A 883 -34.80 33.87 4.63
C GLN A 883 -35.10 33.23 5.99
N VAL A 884 -34.24 33.47 6.97
CA VAL A 884 -34.39 32.98 8.35
C VAL A 884 -35.22 33.98 9.14
N SER A 885 -36.49 33.63 9.41
CA SER A 885 -37.41 34.47 10.18
C SER A 885 -36.86 34.77 11.58
N GLY A 886 -36.93 36.05 12.01
CA GLY A 886 -36.34 36.53 13.27
C GLY A 886 -34.98 37.25 13.13
N SER A 887 -34.64 37.73 11.93
CA SER A 887 -33.34 38.33 11.60
C SER A 887 -33.15 39.81 12.00
N GLU A 888 -33.88 40.31 12.99
CA GLU A 888 -33.53 41.58 13.66
C GLU A 888 -32.51 41.33 14.78
N GLY A 889 -31.25 41.17 14.37
CA GLY A 889 -30.08 41.25 15.26
C GLY A 889 -29.45 39.94 15.78
N SER A 890 -30.10 38.77 15.63
CA SER A 890 -29.73 37.57 16.39
C SER A 890 -28.60 36.68 15.80
N PHE A 891 -28.45 36.56 14.47
CA PHE A 891 -27.48 35.60 13.86
C PHE A 891 -26.78 36.14 12.58
N PRO A 892 -25.86 37.12 12.67
CA PRO A 892 -25.20 37.73 11.52
C PRO A 892 -24.22 36.80 10.75
N ASP A 893 -23.78 35.70 11.34
CA ASP A 893 -22.79 34.78 10.75
C ASP A 893 -23.36 33.80 9.69
N ILE A 894 -24.68 33.66 9.55
CA ILE A 894 -25.29 32.62 8.71
C ILE A 894 -25.24 32.99 7.23
N ARG A 895 -24.71 32.08 6.39
CA ARG A 895 -24.63 32.30 4.95
C ARG A 895 -25.93 31.94 4.22
N VAL A 896 -26.77 32.94 3.99
CA VAL A 896 -27.91 32.83 3.06
C VAL A 896 -27.42 32.83 1.61
N LEU A 897 -27.98 31.95 0.78
CA LEU A 897 -27.81 31.88 -0.67
C LEU A 897 -29.15 32.17 -1.38
N PRO A 898 -29.15 32.53 -2.68
CA PRO A 898 -30.38 32.66 -3.46
C PRO A 898 -31.18 31.35 -3.50
N PRO A 899 -32.53 31.40 -3.54
CA PRO A 899 -33.38 30.19 -3.57
C PRO A 899 -33.03 29.21 -4.69
N ARG A 900 -32.71 29.73 -5.89
CA ARG A 900 -32.13 28.99 -7.02
C ARG A 900 -30.62 29.18 -7.03
N CYS A 901 -29.85 28.16 -6.62
CA CYS A 901 -28.39 28.21 -6.60
C CYS A 901 -27.73 26.83 -6.71
N LEU A 902 -26.40 26.82 -6.86
CA LEU A 902 -25.57 25.62 -6.75
C LEU A 902 -25.09 25.46 -5.30
N PHE A 903 -25.86 24.73 -4.50
CA PHE A 903 -25.72 24.61 -3.06
C PHE A 903 -24.53 23.70 -2.65
N PRO A 904 -23.57 24.18 -1.83
CA PRO A 904 -22.33 23.45 -1.58
C PRO A 904 -22.37 22.53 -0.35
N TRP A 905 -22.16 21.22 -0.53
CA TRP A 905 -22.08 20.25 0.58
C TRP A 905 -21.07 19.14 0.29
N CYS A 906 -20.19 18.80 1.25
CA CYS A 906 -19.17 17.73 1.13
C CYS A 906 -18.29 17.77 -0.15
N GLY A 907 -18.11 18.95 -0.73
CA GLY A 907 -17.43 19.14 -2.02
C GLY A 907 -18.24 18.67 -3.24
N LEU A 908 -19.55 18.54 -3.12
CA LEU A 908 -20.52 18.52 -4.21
C LEU A 908 -21.15 19.91 -4.32
N LEU A 909 -21.76 20.20 -5.47
CA LEU A 909 -22.70 21.29 -5.64
C LEU A 909 -24.02 20.67 -6.12
N LEU A 910 -25.12 20.94 -5.44
CA LEU A 910 -26.45 20.48 -5.83
C LEU A 910 -27.24 21.66 -6.39
N ASP A 911 -27.87 21.48 -7.55
CA ASP A 911 -28.85 22.46 -8.04
C ASP A 911 -30.10 22.42 -7.15
N THR A 912 -30.46 23.55 -6.52
CA THR A 912 -31.61 23.60 -5.59
C THR A 912 -32.97 23.48 -6.28
N HIS A 913 -33.03 23.57 -7.61
CA HIS A 913 -34.26 23.49 -8.40
C HIS A 913 -34.39 22.12 -9.09
N SER A 914 -33.33 21.67 -9.78
CA SER A 914 -33.34 20.41 -10.55
C SER A 914 -32.76 19.20 -9.81
N LEU A 915 -32.12 19.39 -8.65
CA LEU A 915 -31.33 18.35 -7.96
C LEU A 915 -30.19 17.72 -8.78
N ASP A 916 -29.78 18.37 -9.88
CA ASP A 916 -28.58 17.99 -10.63
C ASP A 916 -27.32 18.13 -9.76
N VAL A 917 -26.47 17.10 -9.76
CA VAL A 917 -25.31 17.02 -8.87
C VAL A 917 -24.03 17.25 -9.65
N TYR A 918 -23.29 18.29 -9.28
CA TYR A 918 -21.99 18.62 -9.84
C TYR A 918 -20.87 18.36 -8.84
N LYS A 919 -19.65 18.12 -9.34
CA LYS A 919 -18.46 18.09 -8.46
C LYS A 919 -17.98 19.51 -8.17
N ASP A 920 -17.75 19.83 -6.90
CA ASP A 920 -17.01 21.05 -6.55
C ASP A 920 -15.51 20.89 -6.82
N TYR A 921 -14.95 21.88 -7.52
CA TYR A 921 -13.53 22.01 -7.85
C TYR A 921 -12.85 23.18 -7.14
N SER A 922 -13.56 23.96 -6.31
CA SER A 922 -13.03 25.08 -5.50
C SER A 922 -11.78 24.67 -4.72
N SER A 923 -11.77 23.45 -4.17
CA SER A 923 -10.64 22.90 -3.40
C SER A 923 -9.37 22.59 -4.21
N TYR A 924 -9.30 23.02 -5.48
CA TYR A 924 -8.07 23.08 -6.29
C TYR A 924 -7.64 24.51 -6.65
N ALA A 925 -8.43 25.54 -6.34
CA ALA A 925 -8.08 26.94 -6.57
C ALA A 925 -6.80 27.31 -5.79
N GLY A 926 -5.89 28.06 -6.43
CA GLY A 926 -4.57 28.38 -5.89
C GLY A 926 -3.61 27.20 -5.67
N LEU A 927 -4.04 25.94 -5.89
CA LEU A 927 -3.21 24.76 -5.60
C LEU A 927 -2.48 24.24 -6.84
N SER A 928 -1.18 23.97 -6.70
CA SER A 928 -0.44 23.23 -7.73
C SER A 928 -0.95 21.79 -7.84
N LEU A 929 -1.49 21.43 -9.00
CA LEU A 929 -2.03 20.11 -9.29
C LEU A 929 -0.98 18.98 -9.19
N ARG A 930 0.33 19.30 -9.14
CA ARG A 930 1.41 18.37 -8.74
C ARG A 930 1.06 17.62 -7.46
N TYR A 931 0.59 18.34 -6.45
CA TYR A 931 0.27 17.77 -5.13
C TYR A 931 -1.09 17.05 -5.08
N SER A 932 -1.87 17.07 -6.18
CA SER A 932 -3.14 16.33 -6.27
C SER A 932 -2.96 14.83 -6.55
N LEU A 933 -1.74 14.40 -6.88
CA LEU A 933 -1.41 13.02 -7.24
C LEU A 933 -0.02 12.62 -6.71
N THR A 934 0.42 11.42 -7.04
CA THR A 934 1.77 10.91 -6.77
C THR A 934 2.06 9.85 -7.82
N LEU A 935 3.21 9.97 -8.51
CA LEU A 935 3.68 8.97 -9.47
C LEU A 935 4.42 7.82 -8.77
N GLY A 936 4.48 6.67 -9.44
CA GLY A 936 4.96 5.40 -8.89
C GLY A 936 6.47 5.19 -9.00
N SER A 937 6.86 3.94 -9.28
CA SER A 937 8.24 3.53 -9.53
C SER A 937 8.71 3.95 -10.93
N PHE A 938 9.98 4.31 -11.08
CA PHE A 938 10.49 4.95 -12.30
C PHE A 938 10.84 3.97 -13.43
N HIS A 939 10.93 2.66 -13.14
CA HIS A 939 11.23 1.60 -14.10
C HIS A 939 10.36 1.59 -15.37
N SER A 940 9.10 2.02 -15.25
CA SER A 940 8.12 2.03 -16.34
C SER A 940 7.21 3.25 -16.21
N ALA A 941 7.82 4.42 -16.01
CA ALA A 941 7.13 5.66 -15.64
C ALA A 941 5.92 6.01 -16.54
N GLY A 942 6.04 5.87 -17.86
CA GLY A 942 4.93 6.09 -18.79
C GLY A 942 3.75 5.12 -18.58
N GLN A 943 4.02 3.82 -18.38
CA GLN A 943 2.96 2.84 -18.14
C GLN A 943 2.34 2.99 -16.74
N GLN A 944 3.11 3.45 -15.76
CA GLN A 944 2.58 3.76 -14.42
C GLN A 944 1.81 5.09 -14.40
N MET A 945 2.17 6.07 -15.24
CA MET A 945 1.35 7.23 -15.55
C MET A 945 0.01 6.80 -16.17
N LYS A 946 0.01 5.97 -17.22
CA LYS A 946 -1.22 5.41 -17.84
C LYS A 946 -2.11 4.73 -16.78
N ARG A 947 -1.58 3.76 -16.03
CA ARG A 947 -2.33 3.08 -14.94
C ARG A 947 -2.86 4.04 -13.88
N LYS A 948 -2.07 5.05 -13.47
CA LYS A 948 -2.46 6.00 -12.42
C LYS A 948 -3.55 6.96 -12.92
N LEU A 949 -3.51 7.38 -14.18
CA LEU A 949 -4.55 8.18 -14.81
C LEU A 949 -5.84 7.38 -14.98
N MET A 950 -5.79 6.15 -15.52
CA MET A 950 -6.96 5.26 -15.61
C MET A 950 -7.65 5.04 -14.25
N ALA A 951 -6.88 4.73 -13.21
CA ALA A 951 -7.42 4.54 -11.86
C ALA A 951 -8.01 5.85 -11.25
N ILE A 952 -7.51 7.03 -11.65
CA ILE A 952 -8.11 8.32 -11.28
C ILE A 952 -9.39 8.58 -12.09
N LEU A 953 -9.43 8.19 -13.36
CA LEU A 953 -10.60 8.32 -14.24
C LEU A 953 -11.76 7.47 -13.69
N ARG A 954 -11.52 6.18 -13.42
CA ARG A 954 -12.47 5.26 -12.78
C ARG A 954 -12.98 5.76 -11.43
N LEU A 955 -12.15 6.45 -10.65
CA LEU A 955 -12.52 7.02 -9.34
C LEU A 955 -13.27 8.37 -9.44
N LYS A 956 -13.43 8.94 -10.64
CA LYS A 956 -14.07 10.25 -10.85
C LYS A 956 -15.27 10.19 -11.78
N CYS A 957 -15.28 9.27 -12.75
CA CYS A 957 -16.46 8.87 -13.51
C CYS A 957 -17.38 8.01 -12.62
N HIS A 958 -17.98 8.66 -11.62
CA HIS A 958 -18.86 8.03 -10.64
C HIS A 958 -20.34 8.22 -11.06
N PRO A 959 -21.22 7.21 -10.94
CA PRO A 959 -22.61 7.29 -11.35
C PRO A 959 -23.37 8.55 -10.88
N LEU A 960 -23.18 9.00 -9.64
CA LEU A 960 -23.68 10.30 -9.12
C LEU A 960 -23.62 11.51 -10.09
N PHE A 961 -22.62 11.57 -10.99
CA PHE A 961 -22.42 12.68 -11.94
C PHE A 961 -22.80 12.34 -13.39
N LEU A 962 -23.08 11.07 -13.67
CA LEU A 962 -23.16 10.49 -15.02
C LEU A 962 -24.49 9.77 -15.29
N ASP A 963 -25.20 9.37 -14.24
CA ASP A 963 -26.50 8.72 -14.30
C ASP A 963 -27.58 9.75 -14.71
N LEU A 964 -28.15 9.52 -15.89
CA LEU A 964 -29.19 10.33 -16.53
C LEU A 964 -30.56 10.19 -15.83
N LYS A 965 -30.76 9.19 -14.97
CA LYS A 965 -31.94 9.08 -14.10
C LYS A 965 -31.87 10.05 -12.93
N THR A 966 -30.65 10.41 -12.50
CA THR A 966 -30.41 11.37 -11.43
C THR A 966 -30.15 12.78 -11.96
N ASN A 967 -29.45 12.91 -13.10
CA ASN A 967 -28.94 14.18 -13.63
C ASN A 967 -29.52 14.49 -15.03
N SER A 968 -29.76 15.76 -15.33
CA SER A 968 -30.10 16.21 -16.69
C SER A 968 -28.95 15.94 -17.68
N LEU A 969 -29.29 15.83 -18.97
CA LEU A 969 -28.30 15.61 -20.04
C LEU A 969 -27.23 16.72 -20.06
N GLU A 970 -27.66 17.97 -19.87
CA GLU A 970 -26.76 19.12 -19.81
C GLU A 970 -25.85 19.05 -18.57
N ALA A 971 -26.36 18.63 -17.41
CA ALA A 971 -25.55 18.41 -16.21
C ALA A 971 -24.52 17.29 -16.39
N VAL A 972 -24.88 16.18 -17.04
CA VAL A 972 -23.96 15.09 -17.38
C VAL A 972 -22.85 15.57 -18.30
N TYR A 973 -23.15 16.30 -19.39
CA TYR A 973 -22.12 16.86 -20.26
C TYR A 973 -21.22 17.89 -19.54
N LYS A 974 -21.80 18.81 -18.74
CA LYS A 974 -21.05 19.74 -17.87
C LYS A 974 -20.11 19.01 -16.92
N ASN A 975 -20.55 17.90 -16.33
CA ASN A 975 -19.74 17.07 -15.44
C ASN A 975 -18.61 16.34 -16.18
N ILE A 976 -18.90 15.71 -17.32
CA ILE A 976 -17.89 15.06 -18.18
C ILE A 976 -16.81 16.08 -18.57
N TYR A 977 -17.19 17.25 -19.09
CA TYR A 977 -16.24 18.29 -19.49
C TYR A 977 -15.33 18.75 -18.33
N LYS A 978 -15.91 19.14 -17.19
CA LYS A 978 -15.13 19.60 -16.00
C LYS A 978 -14.19 18.50 -15.49
N LEU A 979 -14.63 17.24 -15.51
CA LEU A 979 -13.83 16.06 -15.13
C LEU A 979 -12.65 15.84 -16.08
N VAL A 980 -12.90 15.83 -17.38
CA VAL A 980 -11.90 15.56 -18.43
C VAL A 980 -10.90 16.73 -18.55
N LEU A 981 -11.35 17.97 -18.37
CA LEU A 981 -10.46 19.15 -18.29
C LEU A 981 -9.47 19.05 -17.11
N LEU A 982 -9.93 18.66 -15.92
CA LEU A 982 -9.03 18.38 -14.81
C LEU A 982 -8.13 17.16 -15.11
N HIS A 983 -8.61 16.18 -15.89
CA HIS A 983 -7.81 15.03 -16.30
C HIS A 983 -6.67 15.42 -17.25
N ALA A 984 -6.93 16.28 -18.24
CA ALA A 984 -5.93 16.84 -19.14
C ALA A 984 -4.84 17.63 -18.37
N ARG A 985 -5.25 18.44 -17.39
CA ARG A 985 -4.30 19.12 -16.48
C ARG A 985 -3.45 18.14 -15.65
N ARG A 986 -4.02 17.02 -15.18
CA ARG A 986 -3.26 15.94 -14.51
C ARG A 986 -2.30 15.23 -15.47
N PHE A 987 -2.73 14.92 -16.69
CA PHE A 987 -1.89 14.31 -17.72
C PHE A 987 -0.66 15.18 -18.01
N HIS A 988 -0.85 16.50 -18.20
CA HIS A 988 0.24 17.46 -18.38
C HIS A 988 1.25 17.43 -17.21
N VAL A 989 0.76 17.52 -15.97
CA VAL A 989 1.59 17.47 -14.75
C VAL A 989 2.36 16.15 -14.62
N CYS A 990 1.74 15.02 -15.00
CA CYS A 990 2.39 13.73 -15.03
C CYS A 990 3.48 13.66 -16.11
N ALA A 991 3.22 14.17 -17.32
CA ALA A 991 4.17 14.20 -18.43
C ALA A 991 5.40 15.07 -18.13
N GLN A 992 5.22 16.23 -17.49
CA GLN A 992 6.32 17.06 -16.98
C GLN A 992 7.14 16.37 -15.87
N SER A 993 6.54 15.43 -15.13
CA SER A 993 7.17 14.74 -14.00
C SER A 993 7.84 13.42 -14.39
N LEU A 994 8.05 13.16 -15.69
CA LEU A 994 8.71 11.95 -16.16
C LEU A 994 10.23 11.97 -15.88
N PRO A 995 10.80 10.83 -15.42
CA PRO A 995 12.21 10.75 -15.05
C PRO A 995 13.14 10.74 -16.27
N PHE A 996 14.44 10.84 -16.02
CA PHE A 996 15.51 10.70 -17.02
C PHE A 996 15.44 11.65 -18.24
N GLY A 997 14.63 12.71 -18.17
CA GLY A 997 14.39 13.62 -19.30
C GLY A 997 13.59 12.96 -20.43
N GLN A 998 12.69 12.03 -20.09
CA GLN A 998 11.67 11.56 -21.04
C GLN A 998 10.62 12.65 -21.26
N THR A 999 10.14 12.80 -22.49
CA THR A 999 9.20 13.84 -22.92
C THR A 999 8.21 13.27 -23.93
N VAL A 1000 7.10 13.95 -24.18
CA VAL A 1000 6.07 13.48 -25.12
C VAL A 1000 6.61 13.32 -26.54
N ALA A 1001 7.40 14.30 -27.02
CA ALA A 1001 8.04 14.27 -28.34
C ALA A 1001 8.95 13.04 -28.60
N LYS A 1002 9.38 12.31 -27.55
CA LYS A 1002 10.18 11.07 -27.70
C LYS A 1002 9.34 9.83 -27.99
N ASN A 1003 8.03 9.87 -27.74
CA ASN A 1003 7.11 8.78 -28.09
C ASN A 1003 5.66 9.31 -28.18
N PRO A 1004 5.36 10.18 -29.16
CA PRO A 1004 4.05 10.84 -29.23
C PRO A 1004 2.91 9.82 -29.40
N MET A 1005 3.13 8.73 -30.14
CA MET A 1005 2.10 7.69 -30.35
C MET A 1005 1.66 7.02 -29.05
N PHE A 1006 2.56 6.73 -28.11
CA PHE A 1006 2.18 6.20 -26.79
C PHE A 1006 1.29 7.17 -25.99
N PHE A 1007 1.58 8.47 -26.06
CA PHE A 1007 0.80 9.50 -25.37
C PHE A 1007 -0.53 9.79 -26.08
N LEU A 1008 -0.58 9.73 -27.41
CA LEU A 1008 -1.80 9.85 -28.20
C LEU A 1008 -2.74 8.67 -27.93
N GLN A 1009 -2.23 7.44 -27.98
CA GLN A 1009 -3.01 6.25 -27.65
C GLN A 1009 -3.56 6.33 -26.22
N MET A 1010 -2.76 6.80 -25.25
CA MET A 1010 -3.23 6.98 -23.87
C MET A 1010 -4.44 7.91 -23.76
N ILE A 1011 -4.57 8.93 -24.63
CA ILE A 1011 -5.73 9.83 -24.64
C ILE A 1011 -6.98 9.09 -25.15
N TRP A 1012 -6.86 8.32 -26.24
CA TRP A 1012 -7.98 7.55 -26.80
C TRP A 1012 -8.41 6.38 -25.91
N ASP A 1013 -7.45 5.69 -25.29
CA ASP A 1013 -7.74 4.68 -24.26
C ASP A 1013 -8.59 5.29 -23.10
N MET A 1014 -8.38 6.57 -22.78
CA MET A 1014 -9.13 7.26 -21.73
C MET A 1014 -10.52 7.73 -22.20
N SER A 1015 -10.71 8.13 -23.46
CA SER A 1015 -12.04 8.47 -23.99
C SER A 1015 -12.92 7.23 -24.15
N GLU A 1016 -12.35 6.13 -24.65
CA GLU A 1016 -13.01 4.83 -24.73
C GLU A 1016 -13.42 4.34 -23.32
N TYR A 1017 -12.50 4.40 -22.36
CA TYR A 1017 -12.80 3.95 -21.00
C TYR A 1017 -13.81 4.86 -20.27
N ALA A 1018 -13.78 6.18 -20.50
CA ALA A 1018 -14.81 7.08 -20.00
C ALA A 1018 -16.20 6.74 -20.56
N SER A 1019 -16.31 6.48 -21.86
CA SER A 1019 -17.54 6.01 -22.53
C SER A 1019 -18.05 4.70 -21.92
N HIS A 1020 -17.17 3.72 -21.69
CA HIS A 1020 -17.54 2.47 -21.04
C HIS A 1020 -18.11 2.69 -19.63
N LEU A 1021 -17.51 3.58 -18.83
CA LEU A 1021 -17.99 3.91 -17.48
C LEU A 1021 -19.32 4.69 -17.49
N ILE A 1022 -19.54 5.56 -18.47
CA ILE A 1022 -20.83 6.24 -18.68
C ILE A 1022 -21.93 5.21 -19.01
N ARG A 1023 -21.65 4.25 -19.91
CA ARG A 1023 -22.58 3.15 -20.25
C ARG A 1023 -22.88 2.24 -19.06
N LEU A 1024 -21.87 1.90 -18.25
CA LEU A 1024 -22.06 1.14 -17.01
C LEU A 1024 -22.91 1.88 -15.97
N SER A 1025 -22.89 3.22 -15.97
CA SER A 1025 -23.70 4.05 -15.08
C SER A 1025 -25.16 4.18 -15.53
N ASN A 1026 -25.45 3.90 -16.80
CA ASN A 1026 -26.73 4.17 -17.48
C ASN A 1026 -27.31 2.91 -18.15
N LYS A 1027 -27.17 1.74 -17.50
CA LYS A 1027 -27.70 0.48 -18.01
C LYS A 1027 -29.22 0.56 -18.20
N GLY A 1028 -29.70 0.08 -19.34
CA GLY A 1028 -31.11 0.14 -19.75
C GLY A 1028 -31.51 1.38 -20.55
N LEU A 1029 -30.59 2.34 -20.78
CA LEU A 1029 -30.81 3.46 -21.70
C LEU A 1029 -30.10 3.24 -23.04
N ILE A 1030 -30.69 3.72 -24.13
CA ILE A 1030 -30.08 3.69 -25.47
C ILE A 1030 -29.07 4.84 -25.57
N LEU A 1031 -27.78 4.48 -25.57
CA LEU A 1031 -26.65 5.41 -25.57
C LEU A 1031 -25.92 5.27 -26.90
N GLY A 1032 -25.86 6.36 -27.67
CA GLY A 1032 -25.49 6.32 -29.08
C GLY A 1032 -24.13 5.69 -29.35
N SER A 1033 -24.02 4.97 -30.46
CA SER A 1033 -22.80 4.35 -30.97
C SER A 1033 -22.61 4.73 -32.44
N LYS A 1034 -21.48 4.35 -33.04
CA LYS A 1034 -21.18 4.56 -34.47
C LYS A 1034 -22.23 4.03 -35.46
N ALA A 1035 -23.18 3.21 -35.01
CA ALA A 1035 -24.26 2.64 -35.83
C ALA A 1035 -25.68 2.94 -35.31
N GLN A 1036 -25.84 3.69 -34.21
CA GLN A 1036 -27.14 4.00 -33.60
C GLN A 1036 -27.10 5.35 -32.89
N THR A 1037 -28.06 6.23 -33.14
CA THR A 1037 -28.26 7.45 -32.34
C THR A 1037 -28.70 7.10 -30.91
N GLY A 1038 -28.52 8.03 -29.96
CA GLY A 1038 -28.89 7.81 -28.56
C GLY A 1038 -28.32 8.88 -27.63
N ILE A 1039 -28.83 8.92 -26.39
CA ILE A 1039 -28.84 10.11 -25.52
C ILE A 1039 -27.45 10.70 -25.25
N VAL A 1040 -26.44 9.85 -25.07
CA VAL A 1040 -25.02 10.25 -25.05
C VAL A 1040 -24.25 9.41 -26.05
N GLN A 1041 -23.78 10.03 -27.13
CA GLN A 1041 -22.94 9.40 -28.16
C GLN A 1041 -21.49 9.20 -27.69
N TYR A 1042 -20.76 8.27 -28.30
CA TYR A 1042 -19.31 8.14 -28.05
C TYR A 1042 -18.53 9.33 -28.61
N GLU A 1043 -18.97 9.80 -29.77
CA GLU A 1043 -18.39 10.85 -30.61
C GLU A 1043 -18.36 12.18 -29.85
N ALA A 1044 -19.45 12.53 -29.15
CA ALA A 1044 -19.52 13.67 -28.24
C ALA A 1044 -18.55 13.56 -27.04
N VAL A 1045 -18.38 12.37 -26.45
CA VAL A 1045 -17.41 12.15 -25.37
C VAL A 1045 -15.97 12.28 -25.89
N GLU A 1046 -15.67 11.75 -27.07
CA GLU A 1046 -14.36 11.90 -27.72
C GLU A 1046 -14.07 13.37 -28.09
N LEU A 1047 -15.07 14.12 -28.54
CA LEU A 1047 -14.99 15.56 -28.80
C LEU A 1047 -14.69 16.36 -27.51
N LEU A 1048 -15.36 16.06 -26.40
CA LEU A 1048 -15.04 16.67 -25.10
C LEU A 1048 -13.62 16.36 -24.62
N PHE A 1049 -13.08 15.17 -24.95
CA PHE A 1049 -11.66 14.86 -24.77
C PHE A 1049 -10.76 15.71 -25.67
N CYS A 1050 -11.05 15.81 -26.97
CA CYS A 1050 -10.32 16.66 -27.91
C CYS A 1050 -10.25 18.12 -27.41
N LEU A 1051 -11.40 18.73 -27.11
CA LEU A 1051 -11.49 20.12 -26.63
C LEU A 1051 -10.73 20.32 -25.30
N SER A 1052 -10.92 19.44 -24.32
CA SER A 1052 -10.24 19.52 -23.01
C SER A 1052 -8.73 19.40 -23.10
N PHE A 1053 -8.23 18.48 -23.95
CA PHE A 1053 -6.79 18.30 -24.14
C PHE A 1053 -6.18 19.40 -25.00
N LEU A 1054 -6.86 19.87 -26.06
CA LEU A 1054 -6.41 21.02 -26.84
C LEU A 1054 -6.30 22.28 -25.97
N LEU A 1055 -7.29 22.57 -25.12
CA LEU A 1055 -7.27 23.74 -24.22
C LEU A 1055 -6.07 23.73 -23.25
N VAL A 1056 -5.67 22.56 -22.73
CA VAL A 1056 -4.52 22.45 -21.81
C VAL A 1056 -3.18 22.35 -22.55
N LEU A 1057 -3.10 21.56 -23.62
CA LEU A 1057 -1.82 21.30 -24.31
C LEU A 1057 -1.40 22.48 -25.21
N SER A 1058 -2.34 23.26 -25.73
CA SER A 1058 -2.06 24.46 -26.54
C SER A 1058 -1.41 25.60 -25.75
N GLN A 1059 -1.61 25.67 -24.42
CA GLN A 1059 -0.88 26.58 -23.52
C GLN A 1059 0.62 26.21 -23.40
N HIS A 1060 1.02 25.05 -23.93
CA HIS A 1060 2.35 24.48 -23.79
C HIS A 1060 2.89 23.94 -25.13
N ARG A 1061 2.57 24.59 -26.26
CA ARG A 1061 2.87 24.12 -27.63
C ARG A 1061 4.27 23.50 -27.82
N PRO A 1062 5.39 24.06 -27.29
CA PRO A 1062 6.72 23.47 -27.47
C PRO A 1062 6.91 22.05 -26.89
N LEU A 1063 6.08 21.64 -25.93
CA LEU A 1063 6.13 20.31 -25.31
C LEU A 1063 5.21 19.28 -25.99
N TYR A 1064 4.25 19.73 -26.81
CA TYR A 1064 3.15 18.90 -27.34
C TYR A 1064 2.91 19.09 -28.84
N LYS A 1065 3.87 19.71 -29.57
CA LYS A 1065 3.79 20.00 -31.02
C LYS A 1065 3.32 18.79 -31.85
N ASP A 1066 3.74 17.59 -31.48
CA ASP A 1066 3.46 16.36 -32.22
C ASP A 1066 2.06 15.78 -31.92
N LEU A 1067 1.44 16.15 -30.79
CA LEU A 1067 0.07 15.73 -30.43
C LEU A 1067 -1.00 16.68 -30.98
N LEU A 1068 -0.74 17.99 -30.97
CA LEU A 1068 -1.75 19.01 -31.30
C LEU A 1068 -2.39 18.81 -32.70
N PRO A 1069 -1.65 18.53 -33.79
CA PRO A 1069 -2.26 18.29 -35.11
C PRO A 1069 -3.18 17.07 -35.14
N HIS A 1070 -2.83 16.00 -34.42
CA HIS A 1070 -3.65 14.79 -34.32
C HIS A 1070 -4.95 15.05 -33.57
N LEU A 1071 -4.90 15.81 -32.47
CA LEU A 1071 -6.08 16.22 -31.70
C LEU A 1071 -6.97 17.18 -32.51
N HIS A 1072 -6.40 18.17 -33.22
CA HIS A 1072 -7.16 19.05 -34.11
C HIS A 1072 -7.83 18.26 -35.25
N LYS A 1073 -7.11 17.37 -35.94
CA LYS A 1073 -7.69 16.53 -37.00
C LYS A 1073 -8.86 15.68 -36.48
N ARG A 1074 -8.71 15.07 -35.30
CA ARG A 1074 -9.79 14.28 -34.67
C ARG A 1074 -10.98 15.15 -34.29
N MET A 1075 -10.74 16.34 -33.72
CA MET A 1075 -11.77 17.34 -33.41
C MET A 1075 -12.59 17.70 -34.65
N TYR A 1076 -11.95 18.15 -35.74
CA TYR A 1076 -12.65 18.49 -37.00
C TYR A 1076 -13.39 17.30 -37.60
N THR A 1077 -12.88 16.08 -37.44
CA THR A 1077 -13.59 14.86 -37.88
C THR A 1077 -14.88 14.65 -37.09
N GLN A 1078 -14.84 14.85 -35.75
CA GLN A 1078 -16.01 14.63 -34.91
C GLN A 1078 -17.02 15.79 -34.94
N THR A 1079 -16.58 17.05 -35.08
CA THR A 1079 -17.52 18.19 -35.26
C THR A 1079 -18.39 17.99 -36.51
N ARG A 1080 -17.78 17.60 -37.63
CA ARG A 1080 -18.52 17.29 -38.88
C ARG A 1080 -19.36 16.00 -38.81
N LEU A 1081 -19.21 15.17 -37.76
CA LEU A 1081 -20.04 14.00 -37.48
C LEU A 1081 -21.12 14.27 -36.41
N SER A 1082 -21.15 15.49 -35.85
CA SER A 1082 -22.20 15.98 -34.94
C SER A 1082 -23.03 17.12 -35.54
N GLU A 1083 -22.73 17.49 -36.80
CA GLU A 1083 -23.51 18.38 -37.67
C GLU A 1083 -24.45 17.58 -38.60
N PHE A 1084 -24.42 16.24 -38.49
CA PHE A 1084 -25.35 15.26 -39.07
C PHE A 1084 -25.92 14.38 -37.93
#